data_AF-A0A2E7CXK5-F1
#
_entry.id   AF-A0A2E7CXK5-F1
#
_cell.length_a   1.000
_cell.length_b   1.000
_cell.length_c   1.000
_cell.angle_alpha   90.00
_cell.angle_beta   90.00
_cell.angle_gamma   90.00
#
_symmetry.space_group_name_H-M   'P 1'
#
loop_
_entity.id
_entity.type
_entity.pdbx_description
1 polymer ?
#
loop_
_entity_poly.entity_id
_entity_poly.type
_entity_poly.pdbx_seq_one_letter_code
_entity_poly.pdbx_strand_id
1 'polypeptide(L)'
;MAASRKRLRIHDQRLRTSLRGNEAVMRLATYVLVALVFPVVGSAGEWPQWRGPGRNAVSTETDLLQAWPAEGPKLAWKASNIGAAYSSVVVSEGLVFTTGRIDGNVICHAIDLKSGKTKWSQPIGKTSRNVMSTPTVHDGYVYAVDPDGELVCLRASDGNIGWQRSFMDEFDGRLMSGRGYGESPLVDGDRLICTPGGADAMIVALDRRTGKDIWKSRIPDIGQKGRDGAAFSSIGISHAAGVRQYVQLVGRGLIGIDSKDGRFLWGYNDISNQTANIPTPIVHGDYVFSANGYHAGSVLLKIEKHDGTTGVAAREVYRLKGNRFQNHHGGFVLIGDHLFGGHGSNNGLPTCLDFMTGKIVWKRRGPGIGSASVVAAEGRLYFKYQDGTIALIEATSEVYRLVSAFQLPNTGGDSWAHPIIADRKLFIREKSELYAFDLRISDARQPTPTPTNAVAPEFAKLSELGAEITVLSAKGTLADNDLFRYALATEPLTIVRLRNRHFSDGGELDKQITAELQRVPTEFALNVAGTPVSADGLRTVSELKQLRGLSIELCEALSDEDLKPLSKAAELRVLIATGTAIGTDGLKHLQGLSNLSALDLEVCDNASDECCDILNQIDSLRALVLKKTAFEKKRFSSAGIQKLASLRNLEYLDLYANAISDETLDHLKPFPKLKHLDLSLTTVTDKGLEKLEPFETLQSLTLLYSEGFAGPTITNAGLKPLARIQQLEQLNLVGAKITDAGIDNLKSLKNLKRLTLVGTRISKDGVKRLQDALQDCEISLQ
;
A
#
# COMPACT_ATOMS: atom_id res chain seq x y z
N MET A 1 38.73 -57.91 8.79
CA MET A 1 39.46 -58.16 7.53
C MET A 1 39.38 -56.87 6.71
N ALA A 2 40.42 -56.02 6.74
CA ALA A 2 41.32 -55.77 5.60
C ALA A 2 40.55 -55.31 4.33
N ALA A 3 40.45 -54.00 4.02
CA ALA A 3 41.46 -53.18 3.31
C ALA A 3 41.68 -53.66 1.84
N SER A 4 41.89 -52.85 0.79
CA SER A 4 42.59 -51.56 0.70
C SER A 4 42.51 -50.95 -0.73
N ARG A 5 42.56 -49.61 -0.86
CA ARG A 5 43.32 -48.78 -1.85
C ARG A 5 43.32 -49.15 -3.37
N LYS A 6 42.80 -48.28 -4.26
CA LYS A 6 43.43 -47.09 -4.92
C LYS A 6 44.40 -47.36 -6.12
N ARG A 7 43.99 -46.80 -7.28
CA ARG A 7 44.74 -45.92 -8.24
C ARG A 7 45.80 -46.47 -9.24
N LEU A 8 45.48 -46.23 -10.52
CA LEU A 8 46.25 -45.49 -11.57
C LEU A 8 47.72 -45.85 -11.92
N ARG A 9 47.95 -46.14 -13.22
CA ARG A 9 49.06 -45.78 -14.15
C ARG A 9 48.68 -46.39 -15.54
N ILE A 10 49.09 -45.93 -16.74
CA ILE A 10 49.90 -44.76 -17.17
C ILE A 10 49.45 -44.26 -18.58
N HIS A 11 49.96 -43.10 -18.99
CA HIS A 11 49.96 -42.45 -20.32
C HIS A 11 50.34 -43.35 -21.54
N ASP A 12 49.64 -43.24 -22.68
CA ASP A 12 49.79 -42.27 -23.79
C ASP A 12 50.98 -42.54 -24.73
N GLN A 13 50.68 -42.92 -25.98
CA GLN A 13 51.60 -42.79 -27.10
C GLN A 13 50.88 -42.40 -28.39
N ARG A 14 50.98 -41.12 -28.74
CA ARG A 14 50.63 -40.55 -30.04
C ARG A 14 51.60 -41.04 -31.12
N LEU A 15 51.10 -41.19 -32.37
CA LEU A 15 51.64 -40.64 -33.63
C LEU A 15 51.01 -41.41 -34.82
N ARG A 16 49.97 -40.83 -35.43
CA ARG A 16 50.01 -40.17 -36.75
C ARG A 16 50.24 -41.10 -37.95
N THR A 17 49.20 -41.22 -38.77
CA THR A 17 49.23 -40.67 -40.15
C THR A 17 47.86 -40.07 -40.46
N SER A 18 47.84 -38.86 -41.01
CA SER A 18 46.68 -38.30 -41.70
C SER A 18 46.93 -38.38 -43.21
N LEU A 19 45.87 -38.31 -44.02
CA LEU A 19 45.81 -37.56 -45.28
C LEU A 19 44.43 -37.74 -45.95
N ARG A 20 43.64 -36.65 -45.98
CA ARG A 20 42.59 -36.29 -46.97
C ARG A 20 41.39 -37.26 -47.12
N GLY A 21 40.14 -36.82 -47.30
CA GLY A 21 39.57 -35.47 -47.37
C GLY A 21 38.44 -35.41 -48.42
N ASN A 22 37.23 -34.98 -48.00
CA ASN A 22 36.04 -34.68 -48.82
C ASN A 22 35.40 -35.90 -49.56
N GLU A 23 34.09 -35.96 -49.87
CA GLU A 23 32.95 -35.04 -49.70
C GLU A 23 31.60 -35.82 -49.76
N ALA A 24 30.49 -35.21 -49.30
CA ALA A 24 29.07 -35.55 -49.55
C ALA A 24 28.57 -37.01 -49.26
N VAL A 25 27.54 -37.28 -48.45
CA VAL A 25 26.12 -36.86 -48.55
C VAL A 25 25.40 -37.07 -47.19
N MET A 26 24.38 -36.25 -46.88
CA MET A 26 23.55 -36.30 -45.66
C MET A 26 22.81 -37.65 -45.50
N ARG A 27 22.80 -38.34 -44.35
CA ARG A 27 22.17 -38.00 -43.05
C ARG A 27 20.67 -37.69 -43.12
N LEU A 28 19.86 -38.75 -43.08
CA LEU A 28 18.45 -38.73 -42.71
C LEU A 28 18.33 -39.06 -41.21
N ALA A 29 17.74 -38.18 -40.40
CA ALA A 29 17.46 -38.46 -38.98
C ALA A 29 16.19 -37.72 -38.51
N THR A 30 15.32 -38.47 -37.83
CA THR A 30 13.96 -38.09 -37.41
C THR A 30 13.93 -36.90 -36.45
N TYR A 31 13.14 -35.86 -36.78
CA TYR A 31 12.76 -34.80 -35.83
C TYR A 31 11.46 -35.16 -35.11
N VAL A 32 11.54 -35.39 -33.79
CA VAL A 32 10.37 -35.41 -32.90
C VAL A 32 10.09 -33.97 -32.48
N LEU A 33 8.97 -33.41 -32.91
CA LEU A 33 8.59 -32.03 -32.60
C LEU A 33 8.02 -31.94 -31.18
N VAL A 34 8.88 -31.72 -30.18
CA VAL A 34 8.43 -31.32 -28.84
C VAL A 34 7.95 -29.87 -28.91
N ALA A 35 6.63 -29.67 -28.94
CA ALA A 35 6.02 -28.36 -28.85
C ALA A 35 6.20 -27.80 -27.42
N LEU A 36 7.31 -27.10 -27.19
CA LEU A 36 7.51 -26.27 -26.00
C LEU A 36 6.48 -25.14 -26.02
N VAL A 37 5.45 -25.27 -25.18
CA VAL A 37 4.54 -24.17 -24.86
C VAL A 37 5.30 -23.19 -23.97
N PHE A 38 6.01 -22.26 -24.61
CA PHE A 38 6.49 -21.08 -23.91
C PHE A 38 5.28 -20.26 -23.45
N PRO A 39 5.26 -19.74 -22.22
CA PRO A 39 4.27 -18.74 -21.85
C PRO A 39 4.43 -17.54 -22.79
N VAL A 40 3.32 -16.88 -23.14
CA VAL A 40 3.34 -15.63 -23.90
C VAL A 40 3.92 -14.55 -22.98
N VAL A 41 5.24 -14.44 -22.99
CA VAL A 41 5.95 -13.28 -22.46
C VAL A 41 5.54 -12.11 -23.35
N GLY A 42 4.71 -11.21 -22.81
CA GLY A 42 4.41 -9.96 -23.50
C GLY A 42 5.71 -9.24 -23.84
N SER A 43 5.76 -8.56 -24.98
CA SER A 43 6.93 -7.74 -25.33
C SER A 43 7.21 -6.78 -24.18
N ALA A 44 8.50 -6.56 -23.86
CA ALA A 44 8.88 -5.47 -22.97
C ALA A 44 8.24 -4.16 -23.49
N GLY A 45 7.63 -3.37 -22.60
CA GLY A 45 6.78 -2.24 -22.96
C GLY A 45 5.26 -2.48 -22.91
N GLU A 46 4.77 -3.72 -22.97
CA GLU A 46 3.34 -4.01 -23.14
C GLU A 46 2.57 -4.24 -21.82
N TRP A 47 1.39 -3.64 -21.70
CA TRP A 47 0.44 -3.83 -20.61
C TRP A 47 -1.00 -3.86 -21.16
N PRO A 48 -1.38 -4.87 -21.95
CA PRO A 48 -2.54 -4.78 -22.85
C PRO A 48 -3.89 -4.97 -22.15
N GLN A 49 -3.92 -5.36 -20.89
CA GLN A 49 -5.16 -5.67 -20.17
C GLN A 49 -5.09 -5.30 -18.68
N TRP A 50 -6.24 -5.35 -18.01
CA TRP A 50 -6.36 -5.13 -16.56
C TRP A 50 -5.32 -5.91 -15.77
N ARG A 51 -4.59 -5.21 -14.89
CA ARG A 51 -3.49 -5.78 -14.08
C ARG A 51 -2.38 -6.46 -14.90
N GLY A 52 -2.18 -6.05 -16.15
CA GLY A 52 -1.03 -6.41 -16.98
C GLY A 52 -1.17 -7.75 -17.70
N PRO A 53 -0.15 -8.19 -18.45
CA PRO A 53 -0.22 -9.37 -19.30
C PRO A 53 -0.72 -10.64 -18.58
N GLY A 54 -0.32 -10.84 -17.32
CA GLY A 54 -0.75 -11.95 -16.47
C GLY A 54 -1.94 -11.67 -15.54
N ARG A 55 -2.61 -10.50 -15.64
CA ARG A 55 -3.70 -10.04 -14.76
C ARG A 55 -3.37 -10.06 -13.25
N ASN A 56 -2.09 -10.07 -12.90
CA ASN A 56 -1.55 -10.22 -11.54
C ASN A 56 -1.01 -8.91 -10.94
N ALA A 57 -0.95 -7.82 -11.72
CA ALA A 57 -0.34 -6.54 -11.38
C ALA A 57 1.15 -6.64 -11.00
N VAL A 58 1.88 -7.51 -11.70
CA VAL A 58 3.33 -7.62 -11.63
C VAL A 58 3.91 -7.31 -13.01
N SER A 59 4.73 -6.27 -13.11
CA SER A 59 5.47 -5.92 -14.31
C SER A 59 6.79 -6.71 -14.40
N THR A 60 7.16 -7.08 -15.61
CA THR A 60 8.44 -7.71 -15.95
C THR A 60 9.50 -6.70 -16.41
N GLU A 61 9.20 -5.40 -16.35
CA GLU A 61 10.17 -4.33 -16.61
C GLU A 61 11.33 -4.38 -15.60
N THR A 62 12.54 -4.07 -16.09
CA THR A 62 13.79 -4.01 -15.34
C THR A 62 14.53 -2.70 -15.63
N ASP A 63 15.67 -2.48 -14.95
CA ASP A 63 16.43 -1.22 -14.99
C ASP A 63 15.59 -0.02 -14.50
N LEU A 64 14.81 -0.25 -13.44
CA LEU A 64 13.90 0.74 -12.86
C LEU A 64 14.57 1.51 -11.71
N LEU A 65 14.09 2.74 -11.47
CA LEU A 65 14.48 3.54 -10.30
C LEU A 65 14.06 2.84 -9.01
N GLN A 66 15.06 2.33 -8.29
CA GLN A 66 14.90 1.58 -7.03
C GLN A 66 14.65 2.47 -5.80
N ALA A 67 14.75 3.79 -5.95
CA ALA A 67 14.41 4.86 -5.01
C ALA A 67 14.09 6.14 -5.81
N TRP A 68 13.41 7.12 -5.20
CA TRP A 68 13.02 8.39 -5.83
C TRP A 68 13.45 9.61 -5.00
N PRO A 69 13.65 10.78 -5.63
CA PRO A 69 13.61 12.09 -4.96
C PRO A 69 12.28 12.34 -4.23
N ALA A 70 12.24 13.35 -3.35
CA ALA A 70 11.04 13.70 -2.57
C ALA A 70 9.90 14.23 -3.45
N GLU A 71 10.25 14.88 -4.57
CA GLU A 71 9.35 15.33 -5.63
C GLU A 71 8.87 14.18 -6.55
N GLY A 72 9.36 12.96 -6.36
CA GLY A 72 9.06 11.78 -7.16
C GLY A 72 10.00 11.59 -8.36
N PRO A 73 9.74 10.56 -9.20
CA PRO A 73 10.49 10.37 -10.43
C PRO A 73 10.22 11.50 -11.44
N LYS A 74 11.07 11.61 -12.47
CA LYS A 74 10.91 12.65 -13.50
C LYS A 74 9.61 12.45 -14.29
N LEU A 75 8.72 13.44 -14.28
CA LEU A 75 7.54 13.45 -15.16
C LEU A 75 8.00 13.50 -16.64
N ALA A 76 7.62 12.49 -17.42
CA ALA A 76 7.88 12.43 -18.86
C ALA A 76 6.84 13.23 -19.65
N TRP A 77 5.56 13.05 -19.31
CA TRP A 77 4.45 13.84 -19.84
C TRP A 77 3.20 13.72 -18.94
N LYS A 78 2.24 14.63 -19.15
CA LYS A 78 0.88 14.57 -18.58
C LYS A 78 -0.15 14.69 -19.70
N ALA A 79 -1.14 13.81 -19.71
CA ALA A 79 -2.35 13.97 -20.51
C ALA A 79 -3.49 14.49 -19.62
N SER A 80 -4.24 15.47 -20.12
CA SER A 80 -5.41 16.06 -19.44
C SER A 80 -6.64 15.95 -20.35
N ASN A 81 -7.83 16.24 -19.82
CA ASN A 81 -9.12 16.16 -20.52
C ASN A 81 -9.51 14.73 -20.96
N ILE A 82 -9.10 13.72 -20.20
CA ILE A 82 -9.44 12.30 -20.43
C ILE A 82 -10.70 11.82 -19.67
N GLY A 83 -11.52 12.78 -19.23
CA GLY A 83 -12.77 12.59 -18.47
C GLY A 83 -12.59 12.07 -17.04
N ALA A 84 -13.61 12.20 -16.19
CA ALA A 84 -13.55 11.66 -14.83
C ALA A 84 -13.69 10.13 -14.83
N ALA A 85 -12.77 9.40 -14.18
CA ALA A 85 -12.83 7.95 -14.03
C ALA A 85 -12.00 7.41 -12.84
N TYR A 86 -12.31 6.17 -12.46
CA TYR A 86 -11.44 5.27 -11.69
C TYR A 86 -10.85 4.14 -12.54
N SER A 87 -11.12 4.12 -13.86
CA SER A 87 -10.42 3.26 -14.82
C SER A 87 -8.90 3.38 -14.65
N SER A 88 -8.19 2.27 -14.81
CA SER A 88 -6.73 2.29 -15.02
C SER A 88 -6.44 2.62 -16.49
N VAL A 89 -5.22 2.35 -16.95
CA VAL A 89 -4.79 2.45 -18.33
C VAL A 89 -4.16 1.14 -18.79
N VAL A 90 -4.15 0.90 -20.10
CA VAL A 90 -3.45 -0.22 -20.73
C VAL A 90 -2.54 0.30 -21.82
N VAL A 91 -1.38 -0.32 -21.99
CA VAL A 91 -0.37 0.04 -23.01
C VAL A 91 -0.29 -1.08 -24.02
N SER A 92 -0.44 -0.75 -25.30
CA SER A 92 -0.14 -1.69 -26.37
C SER A 92 0.21 -0.98 -27.67
N GLU A 93 1.17 -1.52 -28.43
CA GLU A 93 1.57 -1.05 -29.77
C GLU A 93 1.96 0.45 -29.80
N GLY A 94 2.55 0.96 -28.72
CA GLY A 94 2.95 2.38 -28.60
C GLY A 94 1.78 3.34 -28.34
N LEU A 95 0.63 2.82 -27.91
CA LEU A 95 -0.55 3.56 -27.50
C LEU A 95 -0.91 3.26 -26.04
N VAL A 96 -1.49 4.24 -25.36
CA VAL A 96 -2.08 4.11 -24.03
C VAL A 96 -3.58 4.29 -24.16
N PHE A 97 -4.37 3.29 -23.74
CA PHE A 97 -5.83 3.32 -23.80
C PHE A 97 -6.45 3.41 -22.42
N THR A 98 -7.55 4.15 -22.32
CA THR A 98 -8.30 4.35 -21.09
C THR A 98 -9.71 4.88 -21.39
N THR A 99 -10.61 4.85 -20.41
CA THR A 99 -11.97 5.40 -20.53
C THR A 99 -12.21 6.51 -19.52
N GLY A 100 -13.10 7.45 -19.82
CA GLY A 100 -13.52 8.45 -18.85
C GLY A 100 -14.75 9.24 -19.28
N ARG A 101 -15.37 9.91 -18.32
CA ARG A 101 -16.63 10.63 -18.55
C ARG A 101 -16.42 12.12 -18.81
N ILE A 102 -16.97 12.62 -19.91
CA ILE A 102 -17.00 14.04 -20.28
C ILE A 102 -18.45 14.40 -20.63
N ASP A 103 -19.03 15.34 -19.88
CA ASP A 103 -20.39 15.85 -20.09
C ASP A 103 -21.47 14.75 -20.26
N GLY A 104 -21.37 13.72 -19.42
CA GLY A 104 -22.28 12.56 -19.43
C GLY A 104 -21.94 11.48 -20.48
N ASN A 105 -21.07 11.74 -21.44
CA ASN A 105 -20.61 10.74 -22.41
C ASN A 105 -19.43 9.95 -21.82
N VAL A 106 -19.43 8.63 -22.02
CA VAL A 106 -18.27 7.77 -21.75
C VAL A 106 -17.43 7.74 -23.01
N ILE A 107 -16.18 8.18 -22.90
CA ILE A 107 -15.23 8.27 -24.01
C ILE A 107 -14.13 7.23 -23.78
N CYS A 108 -13.81 6.45 -24.82
CA CYS A 108 -12.56 5.72 -24.90
C CYS A 108 -11.52 6.59 -25.61
N HIS A 109 -10.31 6.68 -25.06
CA HIS A 109 -9.21 7.45 -25.62
C HIS A 109 -8.06 6.53 -26.00
N ALA A 110 -7.38 6.84 -27.11
CA ALA A 110 -6.03 6.37 -27.38
C ALA A 110 -5.05 7.54 -27.33
N ILE A 111 -3.98 7.39 -26.57
CA ILE A 111 -2.96 8.40 -26.29
C ILE A 111 -1.61 7.88 -26.78
N ASP A 112 -0.82 8.73 -27.43
CA ASP A 112 0.52 8.39 -27.87
C ASP A 112 1.46 8.16 -26.68
N LEU A 113 2.05 6.95 -26.57
CA LEU A 113 2.91 6.55 -25.46
C LEU A 113 4.13 7.46 -25.26
N LYS A 114 4.64 8.05 -26.34
CA LYS A 114 5.86 8.87 -26.30
C LYS A 114 5.58 10.33 -25.92
N SER A 115 4.47 10.89 -26.38
CA SER A 115 4.18 12.33 -26.27
C SER A 115 3.02 12.69 -25.34
N GLY A 116 2.24 11.72 -24.86
CA GLY A 116 1.05 11.98 -24.03
C GLY A 116 -0.11 12.66 -24.79
N LYS A 117 -0.01 12.79 -26.12
CA LYS A 117 -1.05 13.41 -26.95
C LYS A 117 -2.11 12.39 -27.36
N THR A 118 -3.37 12.73 -27.17
CA THR A 118 -4.51 11.95 -27.67
C THR A 118 -4.44 11.84 -29.20
N LYS A 119 -4.48 10.61 -29.73
CA LYS A 119 -4.59 10.33 -31.18
C LYS A 119 -6.04 10.29 -31.62
N TRP A 120 -6.90 9.66 -30.82
CA TRP A 120 -8.35 9.63 -31.05
C TRP A 120 -9.12 9.53 -29.73
N SER A 121 -10.38 9.98 -29.79
CA SER A 121 -11.37 9.94 -28.70
C SER A 121 -12.70 9.48 -29.29
N GLN A 122 -13.22 8.33 -28.85
CA GLN A 122 -14.47 7.76 -29.34
C GLN A 122 -15.51 7.69 -28.20
N PRO A 123 -16.69 8.33 -28.33
CA PRO A 123 -17.82 8.04 -27.46
C PRO A 123 -18.26 6.57 -27.59
N ILE A 124 -18.37 5.88 -26.47
CA ILE A 124 -18.78 4.46 -26.38
C ILE A 124 -20.09 4.25 -25.61
N GLY A 125 -20.56 5.25 -24.87
CA GLY A 125 -21.75 5.14 -24.02
C GLY A 125 -22.13 6.48 -23.37
N LYS A 126 -23.17 6.48 -22.52
CA LYS A 126 -23.64 7.65 -21.79
C LYS A 126 -24.08 7.26 -20.39
N THR A 127 -23.64 8.00 -19.38
CA THR A 127 -23.89 7.62 -17.98
C THR A 127 -23.86 8.81 -17.00
N SER A 128 -24.67 8.71 -15.95
CA SER A 128 -24.56 9.52 -14.74
C SER A 128 -23.63 8.90 -13.68
N ARG A 129 -23.16 7.66 -13.88
CA ARG A 129 -22.31 6.89 -12.95
C ARG A 129 -20.81 7.17 -13.15
N ASN A 130 -19.99 6.57 -12.30
CA ASN A 130 -18.52 6.66 -12.39
C ASN A 130 -17.97 5.61 -13.37
N VAL A 131 -16.96 5.98 -14.15
CA VAL A 131 -16.32 5.07 -15.12
C VAL A 131 -15.22 4.27 -14.43
N MET A 132 -15.34 2.93 -14.41
CA MET A 132 -14.48 2.03 -13.62
C MET A 132 -13.79 0.94 -14.45
N SER A 133 -14.46 0.40 -15.47
CA SER A 133 -13.88 -0.61 -16.36
C SER A 133 -12.63 -0.08 -17.06
N THR A 134 -11.54 -0.84 -17.00
CA THR A 134 -10.34 -0.59 -17.80
C THR A 134 -10.46 -1.33 -19.14
N PRO A 135 -10.12 -0.71 -20.29
CA PRO A 135 -10.13 -1.41 -21.56
C PRO A 135 -9.17 -2.61 -21.60
N THR A 136 -9.43 -3.55 -22.51
CA THR A 136 -8.51 -4.63 -22.87
C THR A 136 -8.19 -4.53 -24.35
N VAL A 137 -6.92 -4.67 -24.72
CA VAL A 137 -6.41 -4.57 -26.10
C VAL A 137 -5.88 -5.93 -26.55
N HIS A 138 -6.21 -6.35 -27.77
CA HIS A 138 -5.66 -7.57 -28.36
C HIS A 138 -5.80 -7.55 -29.90
N ASP A 139 -4.71 -7.88 -30.62
CA ASP A 139 -4.61 -7.88 -32.08
C ASP A 139 -5.22 -6.65 -32.78
N GLY A 140 -4.87 -5.44 -32.33
CA GLY A 140 -5.38 -4.20 -32.93
C GLY A 140 -6.86 -3.90 -32.63
N TYR A 141 -7.50 -4.59 -31.69
CA TYR A 141 -8.85 -4.28 -31.18
C TYR A 141 -8.81 -3.84 -29.71
N VAL A 142 -9.69 -2.91 -29.34
CA VAL A 142 -9.90 -2.44 -27.96
C VAL A 142 -11.31 -2.78 -27.52
N TYR A 143 -11.45 -3.45 -26.39
CA TYR A 143 -12.71 -3.84 -25.77
C TYR A 143 -12.94 -3.00 -24.52
N ALA A 144 -14.04 -2.27 -24.47
CA ALA A 144 -14.39 -1.39 -23.35
C ALA A 144 -15.85 -1.60 -22.94
N VAL A 145 -16.12 -1.53 -21.63
CA VAL A 145 -17.46 -1.59 -21.04
C VAL A 145 -17.75 -0.25 -20.38
N ASP A 146 -18.91 0.33 -20.68
CA ASP A 146 -19.40 1.52 -19.98
C ASP A 146 -20.12 1.14 -18.66
N PRO A 147 -20.33 2.07 -17.71
CA PRO A 147 -20.93 1.76 -16.42
C PRO A 147 -22.39 1.26 -16.49
N ASP A 148 -23.04 1.42 -17.64
CA ASP A 148 -24.45 1.13 -17.85
C ASP A 148 -24.66 -0.25 -18.51
N GLY A 149 -23.61 -0.81 -19.12
CA GLY A 149 -23.58 -2.17 -19.67
C GLY A 149 -23.25 -2.22 -21.15
N GLU A 150 -22.88 -1.10 -21.78
CA GLU A 150 -22.53 -1.05 -23.19
C GLU A 150 -21.11 -1.59 -23.40
N LEU A 151 -21.02 -2.77 -24.00
CA LEU A 151 -19.76 -3.42 -24.38
C LEU A 151 -19.47 -3.09 -25.85
N VAL A 152 -18.34 -2.42 -26.10
CA VAL A 152 -17.94 -1.96 -27.42
C VAL A 152 -16.59 -2.55 -27.82
N CYS A 153 -16.51 -3.01 -29.07
CA CYS A 153 -15.26 -3.35 -29.74
C CYS A 153 -14.87 -2.23 -30.72
N LEU A 154 -13.67 -1.69 -30.54
CA LEU A 154 -13.11 -0.59 -31.31
C LEU A 154 -11.86 -1.07 -32.07
N ARG A 155 -11.57 -0.49 -33.23
CA ARG A 155 -10.26 -0.63 -33.87
C ARG A 155 -9.23 0.26 -33.17
N ALA A 156 -8.12 -0.31 -32.71
CA ALA A 156 -7.09 0.39 -31.94
C ALA A 156 -6.43 1.55 -32.70
N SER A 157 -6.32 1.47 -34.03
CA SER A 157 -5.64 2.48 -34.85
C SER A 157 -6.36 3.82 -34.93
N ASP A 158 -7.71 3.83 -34.86
CA ASP A 158 -8.52 5.03 -35.12
C ASP A 158 -9.81 5.15 -34.30
N GLY A 159 -10.13 4.18 -33.43
CA GLY A 159 -11.29 4.23 -32.55
C GLY A 159 -12.62 3.86 -33.22
N ASN A 160 -12.62 3.45 -34.49
CA ASN A 160 -13.88 3.08 -35.16
C ASN A 160 -14.53 1.86 -34.49
N ILE A 161 -15.83 1.96 -34.18
CA ILE A 161 -16.63 0.87 -33.61
C ILE A 161 -16.79 -0.24 -34.65
N GLY A 162 -16.35 -1.45 -34.31
CA GLY A 162 -16.57 -2.66 -35.13
C GLY A 162 -17.89 -3.35 -34.78
N TRP A 163 -18.21 -3.45 -33.48
CA TRP A 163 -19.49 -3.96 -32.99
C TRP A 163 -19.75 -3.46 -31.55
N GLN A 164 -21.02 -3.52 -31.13
CA GLN A 164 -21.49 -3.16 -29.79
C GLN A 164 -22.54 -4.18 -29.32
N ARG A 165 -22.61 -4.43 -28.01
CA ARG A 165 -23.59 -5.28 -27.32
C ARG A 165 -24.06 -4.59 -26.05
N SER A 166 -25.33 -4.76 -25.66
CA SER A 166 -25.86 -4.22 -24.39
C SER A 166 -26.09 -5.33 -23.37
N PHE A 167 -25.44 -5.24 -22.21
CA PHE A 167 -25.64 -6.21 -21.13
C PHE A 167 -27.07 -6.19 -20.59
N MET A 168 -27.71 -5.02 -20.57
CA MET A 168 -29.06 -4.86 -20.02
C MET A 168 -30.10 -5.50 -20.94
N ASP A 169 -30.09 -5.14 -22.22
CA ASP A 169 -31.12 -5.55 -23.18
C ASP A 169 -30.97 -7.01 -23.65
N GLU A 170 -29.74 -7.53 -23.74
CA GLU A 170 -29.48 -8.82 -24.37
C GLU A 170 -29.24 -9.98 -23.39
N PHE A 171 -28.90 -9.67 -22.14
CA PHE A 171 -28.49 -10.65 -21.14
C PHE A 171 -29.22 -10.55 -19.79
N ASP A 172 -30.27 -9.71 -19.68
CA ASP A 172 -30.92 -9.37 -18.38
C ASP A 172 -29.87 -8.95 -17.35
N GLY A 173 -29.00 -8.02 -17.77
CA GLY A 173 -27.81 -7.61 -17.02
C GLY A 173 -28.16 -7.06 -15.65
N ARG A 174 -27.40 -7.47 -14.64
CA ARG A 174 -27.61 -7.09 -13.24
C ARG A 174 -26.28 -6.83 -12.56
N LEU A 175 -26.26 -5.84 -11.68
CA LEU A 175 -25.08 -5.44 -10.93
C LEU A 175 -25.41 -5.29 -9.45
N MET A 176 -24.63 -5.95 -8.59
CA MET A 176 -24.97 -6.14 -7.17
C MET A 176 -25.09 -4.84 -6.36
N SER A 177 -24.39 -3.78 -6.79
CA SER A 177 -24.07 -2.59 -5.99
C SER A 177 -24.95 -1.38 -6.32
N GLY A 178 -25.72 -1.43 -7.41
CA GLY A 178 -26.41 -0.28 -8.01
C GLY A 178 -25.51 0.77 -8.69
N ARG A 179 -24.17 0.62 -8.63
CA ARG A 179 -23.21 1.70 -8.95
C ARG A 179 -22.64 1.69 -10.37
N GLY A 180 -22.99 0.70 -11.19
CA GLY A 180 -22.48 0.50 -12.55
C GLY A 180 -21.44 -0.61 -12.67
N TYR A 181 -21.19 -1.06 -13.90
CA TYR A 181 -20.18 -2.08 -14.20
C TYR A 181 -18.76 -1.52 -14.04
N GLY A 182 -17.86 -2.35 -13.50
CA GLY A 182 -16.43 -2.04 -13.36
C GLY A 182 -15.49 -3.18 -13.73
N GLU A 183 -16.03 -4.33 -14.15
CA GLU A 183 -15.20 -5.40 -14.73
C GLU A 183 -14.45 -4.90 -15.95
N SER A 184 -13.18 -5.30 -16.06
CA SER A 184 -12.40 -5.17 -17.27
C SER A 184 -12.41 -6.51 -18.04
N PRO A 185 -12.99 -6.57 -19.26
CA PRO A 185 -13.15 -7.83 -20.00
C PRO A 185 -11.88 -8.65 -20.18
N LEU A 186 -12.04 -9.94 -20.40
CA LEU A 186 -10.94 -10.88 -20.66
C LEU A 186 -10.96 -11.34 -22.11
N VAL A 187 -9.83 -11.22 -22.82
CA VAL A 187 -9.64 -11.89 -24.12
C VAL A 187 -8.96 -13.24 -23.89
N ASP A 188 -9.51 -14.28 -24.50
CA ASP A 188 -8.99 -15.65 -24.43
C ASP A 188 -9.07 -16.33 -25.82
N GLY A 189 -7.96 -16.25 -26.57
CA GLY A 189 -7.91 -16.70 -27.97
C GLY A 189 -8.85 -15.88 -28.86
N ASP A 190 -9.80 -16.54 -29.52
CA ASP A 190 -10.83 -15.87 -30.32
C ASP A 190 -12.05 -15.40 -29.49
N ARG A 191 -12.02 -15.62 -28.17
CA ARG A 191 -13.15 -15.31 -27.27
C ARG A 191 -12.93 -14.02 -26.51
N LEU A 192 -14.00 -13.28 -26.31
CA LEU A 192 -14.11 -12.20 -25.33
C LEU A 192 -15.06 -12.66 -24.23
N ILE A 193 -14.60 -12.64 -22.98
CA ILE A 193 -15.34 -13.09 -21.81
C ILE A 193 -15.71 -11.87 -20.98
N CYS A 194 -16.98 -11.78 -20.59
CA CYS A 194 -17.53 -10.70 -19.79
C CYS A 194 -18.56 -11.21 -18.76
N THR A 195 -18.86 -10.41 -17.73
CA THR A 195 -19.89 -10.71 -16.71
C THR A 195 -21.08 -9.74 -16.79
N PRO A 196 -22.10 -9.98 -17.63
CA PRO A 196 -23.37 -9.21 -17.61
C PRO A 196 -24.16 -9.40 -16.30
N GLY A 197 -23.99 -10.53 -15.61
CA GLY A 197 -24.60 -10.76 -14.31
C GLY A 197 -26.07 -11.22 -14.32
N GLY A 198 -26.68 -11.43 -15.48
CA GLY A 198 -28.03 -11.99 -15.57
C GLY A 198 -28.10 -13.42 -15.03
N ALA A 199 -29.29 -13.89 -14.61
CA ALA A 199 -29.44 -15.20 -13.99
C ALA A 199 -29.01 -16.37 -14.92
N ASP A 200 -29.30 -16.22 -16.22
CA ASP A 200 -28.96 -17.18 -17.28
C ASP A 200 -27.76 -16.74 -18.13
N ALA A 201 -27.10 -15.64 -17.74
CA ALA A 201 -26.00 -15.00 -18.45
C ALA A 201 -25.05 -14.30 -17.47
N MET A 202 -24.67 -15.02 -16.40
CA MET A 202 -23.80 -14.48 -15.35
C MET A 202 -22.45 -14.11 -15.94
N ILE A 203 -21.81 -15.08 -16.63
CA ILE A 203 -20.66 -14.89 -17.51
C ILE A 203 -21.09 -15.26 -18.93
N VAL A 204 -20.58 -14.54 -19.92
CA VAL A 204 -20.83 -14.76 -21.35
C VAL A 204 -19.49 -14.83 -22.09
N ALA A 205 -19.41 -15.75 -23.06
CA ALA A 205 -18.33 -15.77 -24.04
C ALA A 205 -18.87 -15.34 -25.41
N LEU A 206 -18.21 -14.36 -26.01
CA LEU A 206 -18.49 -13.82 -27.34
C LEU A 206 -17.32 -14.11 -28.30
N ASP A 207 -17.60 -14.21 -29.60
CA ASP A 207 -16.57 -14.10 -30.62
C ASP A 207 -16.01 -12.67 -30.60
N ARG A 208 -14.71 -12.50 -30.35
CA ARG A 208 -14.13 -11.17 -30.12
C ARG A 208 -14.13 -10.27 -31.36
N ARG A 209 -14.21 -10.85 -32.57
CA ARG A 209 -14.16 -10.07 -33.83
C ARG A 209 -15.55 -9.65 -34.30
N THR A 210 -16.58 -10.44 -34.01
CA THR A 210 -17.95 -10.23 -34.51
C THR A 210 -18.98 -9.94 -33.41
N GLY A 211 -18.62 -10.11 -32.14
CA GLY A 211 -19.49 -9.89 -31.00
C GLY A 211 -20.60 -10.94 -30.84
N LYS A 212 -20.56 -12.06 -31.57
CA LYS A 212 -21.61 -13.10 -31.53
C LYS A 212 -21.51 -13.99 -30.29
N ASP A 213 -22.65 -14.41 -29.74
CA ASP A 213 -22.72 -15.38 -28.64
C ASP A 213 -21.99 -16.69 -29.00
N ILE A 214 -21.10 -17.16 -28.11
CA ILE A 214 -20.51 -18.51 -28.13
C ILE A 214 -21.17 -19.38 -27.07
N TRP A 215 -21.25 -18.89 -25.83
CA TRP A 215 -22.00 -19.53 -24.74
C TRP A 215 -22.37 -18.53 -23.64
N LYS A 216 -23.30 -18.93 -22.75
CA LYS A 216 -23.75 -18.15 -21.58
C LYS A 216 -23.86 -19.05 -20.35
N SER A 217 -23.44 -18.54 -19.20
CA SER A 217 -23.44 -19.28 -17.93
C SER A 217 -24.67 -18.97 -17.08
N ARG A 218 -25.52 -19.98 -16.86
CA ARG A 218 -26.43 -20.01 -15.70
C ARG A 218 -25.63 -20.41 -14.45
N ILE A 219 -25.88 -19.73 -13.33
CA ILE A 219 -25.39 -20.16 -12.00
C ILE A 219 -26.56 -20.61 -11.11
N PRO A 220 -26.36 -21.58 -10.20
CA PRO A 220 -27.34 -21.90 -9.16
C PRO A 220 -27.33 -20.84 -8.04
N ASP A 221 -28.28 -20.90 -7.11
CA ASP A 221 -28.12 -20.21 -5.82
C ASP A 221 -26.95 -20.85 -5.06
N ILE A 222 -26.00 -20.01 -4.65
CA ILE A 222 -24.79 -20.39 -3.91
C ILE A 222 -24.78 -19.87 -2.47
N GLY A 223 -25.80 -19.11 -2.05
CA GLY A 223 -25.96 -18.61 -0.69
C GLY A 223 -26.51 -17.18 -0.59
N GLN A 224 -26.83 -16.75 0.64
CA GLN A 224 -27.55 -15.50 0.90
C GLN A 224 -26.68 -14.27 1.20
N LYS A 225 -25.35 -14.38 1.23
CA LYS A 225 -24.47 -13.20 1.36
C LYS A 225 -24.34 -12.47 0.03
N GLY A 226 -24.33 -11.14 0.09
CA GLY A 226 -24.26 -10.29 -1.10
C GLY A 226 -25.63 -10.07 -1.75
N ARG A 227 -25.62 -9.87 -3.07
CA ARG A 227 -26.81 -9.62 -3.90
C ARG A 227 -26.60 -10.24 -5.28
N ASP A 228 -27.67 -10.42 -6.04
CA ASP A 228 -27.60 -10.93 -7.41
C ASP A 228 -26.88 -9.96 -8.37
N GLY A 229 -26.31 -10.51 -9.44
CA GLY A 229 -25.62 -9.74 -10.47
C GLY A 229 -24.09 -9.85 -10.46
N ALA A 230 -23.50 -9.19 -11.46
CA ALA A 230 -22.09 -8.92 -11.57
C ALA A 230 -21.60 -8.01 -10.43
N ALA A 231 -20.28 -7.94 -10.27
CA ALA A 231 -19.62 -7.03 -9.33
C ALA A 231 -18.52 -6.21 -10.04
N PHE A 232 -17.66 -5.52 -9.30
CA PHE A 232 -16.56 -4.76 -9.89
C PHE A 232 -15.31 -5.60 -10.18
N SER A 233 -15.28 -6.84 -9.66
CA SER A 233 -14.16 -7.75 -9.88
C SER A 233 -14.03 -8.13 -11.35
N SER A 234 -12.87 -8.66 -11.73
CA SER A 234 -12.54 -8.99 -13.11
C SER A 234 -12.03 -10.42 -13.21
N ILE A 235 -12.37 -11.09 -14.30
CA ILE A 235 -12.14 -12.53 -14.48
C ILE A 235 -10.64 -12.87 -14.48
N GLY A 236 -10.28 -13.97 -13.82
CA GLY A 236 -8.98 -14.64 -13.93
C GLY A 236 -9.10 -16.03 -14.56
N ILE A 237 -8.03 -16.54 -15.17
CA ILE A 237 -7.98 -17.90 -15.74
C ILE A 237 -7.29 -18.83 -14.74
N SER A 238 -7.88 -20.00 -14.50
CA SER A 238 -7.30 -21.08 -13.70
C SER A 238 -7.21 -22.38 -14.49
N HIS A 239 -6.20 -23.17 -14.18
CA HIS A 239 -5.99 -24.53 -14.68
C HIS A 239 -6.08 -25.58 -13.55
N ALA A 240 -6.58 -25.16 -12.38
CA ALA A 240 -6.58 -25.95 -11.16
C ALA A 240 -7.27 -27.31 -11.31
N ALA A 241 -6.71 -28.33 -10.65
CA ALA A 241 -7.10 -29.73 -10.74
C ALA A 241 -7.07 -30.31 -12.17
N GLY A 242 -6.40 -29.63 -13.11
CA GLY A 242 -6.35 -29.98 -14.54
C GLY A 242 -7.55 -29.48 -15.36
N VAL A 243 -8.44 -28.68 -14.78
CA VAL A 243 -9.61 -28.11 -15.47
C VAL A 243 -9.39 -26.63 -15.72
N ARG A 244 -9.46 -26.25 -17.02
CA ARG A 244 -9.33 -24.85 -17.43
C ARG A 244 -10.65 -24.11 -17.24
N GLN A 245 -10.65 -23.14 -16.35
CA GLN A 245 -11.85 -22.49 -15.82
C GLN A 245 -11.63 -20.99 -15.63
N TYR A 246 -12.70 -20.22 -15.76
CA TYR A 246 -12.73 -18.81 -15.39
C TYR A 246 -13.14 -18.67 -13.93
N VAL A 247 -12.41 -17.83 -13.21
CA VAL A 247 -12.64 -17.52 -11.80
C VAL A 247 -13.07 -16.06 -11.70
N GLN A 248 -14.20 -15.80 -11.07
CA GLN A 248 -14.74 -14.45 -10.92
C GLN A 248 -15.41 -14.27 -9.55
N LEU A 249 -15.27 -13.08 -8.96
CA LEU A 249 -15.99 -12.67 -7.76
C LEU A 249 -17.23 -11.87 -8.18
N VAL A 250 -18.39 -12.53 -8.23
CA VAL A 250 -19.69 -11.94 -8.56
C VAL A 250 -20.43 -11.50 -7.28
N GLY A 251 -21.66 -10.98 -7.40
CA GLY A 251 -22.40 -10.44 -6.26
C GLY A 251 -22.69 -11.45 -5.14
N ARG A 252 -23.00 -12.71 -5.49
CA ARG A 252 -23.17 -13.83 -4.53
C ARG A 252 -21.89 -14.62 -4.24
N GLY A 253 -20.72 -14.12 -4.62
CA GLY A 253 -19.44 -14.64 -4.15
C GLY A 253 -18.51 -15.11 -5.26
N LEU A 254 -17.53 -15.91 -4.89
CA LEU A 254 -16.50 -16.39 -5.82
C LEU A 254 -17.02 -17.63 -6.56
N ILE A 255 -16.90 -17.66 -7.89
CA ILE A 255 -17.37 -18.76 -8.74
C ILE A 255 -16.28 -19.26 -9.69
N GLY A 256 -16.38 -20.55 -10.04
CA GLY A 256 -15.64 -21.19 -11.12
C GLY A 256 -16.57 -21.62 -12.25
N ILE A 257 -16.23 -21.24 -13.49
CA ILE A 257 -16.97 -21.56 -14.72
C ILE A 257 -16.05 -22.32 -15.68
N ASP A 258 -16.52 -23.42 -16.27
CA ASP A 258 -15.79 -24.19 -17.28
C ASP A 258 -15.51 -23.32 -18.52
N SER A 259 -14.23 -23.13 -18.86
CA SER A 259 -13.87 -22.24 -19.97
C SER A 259 -14.36 -22.78 -21.32
N LYS A 260 -14.62 -24.10 -21.44
CA LYS A 260 -15.01 -24.72 -22.72
C LYS A 260 -16.40 -24.27 -23.16
N ASP A 261 -17.38 -24.40 -22.26
CA ASP A 261 -18.82 -24.37 -22.54
C ASP A 261 -19.66 -23.49 -21.59
N GLY A 262 -19.04 -22.85 -20.60
CA GLY A 262 -19.73 -21.96 -19.68
C GLY A 262 -20.46 -22.66 -18.52
N ARG A 263 -20.29 -23.97 -18.35
CA ARG A 263 -20.89 -24.72 -17.24
C ARG A 263 -20.36 -24.25 -15.87
N PHE A 264 -21.26 -24.04 -14.92
CA PHE A 264 -20.88 -23.79 -13.52
C PHE A 264 -20.17 -25.00 -12.89
N LEU A 265 -19.05 -24.75 -12.20
CA LEU A 265 -18.23 -25.79 -11.55
C LEU A 265 -18.36 -25.73 -10.02
N TRP A 266 -18.13 -24.56 -9.42
CA TRP A 266 -18.17 -24.37 -7.96
C TRP A 266 -18.49 -22.92 -7.58
N GLY A 267 -18.92 -22.71 -6.35
CA GLY A 267 -19.18 -21.39 -5.77
C GLY A 267 -18.81 -21.32 -4.28
N TYR A 268 -18.44 -20.13 -3.83
CA TYR A 268 -18.11 -19.81 -2.44
C TYR A 268 -18.71 -18.44 -2.06
N ASN A 269 -19.84 -18.48 -1.37
CA ASN A 269 -20.62 -17.28 -1.01
C ASN A 269 -20.02 -16.46 0.14
N ASP A 270 -19.17 -17.09 0.97
CA ASP A 270 -18.82 -16.54 2.28
C ASP A 270 -17.93 -15.30 2.24
N ILE A 271 -17.36 -14.97 1.08
CA ILE A 271 -16.52 -13.79 0.81
C ILE A 271 -17.32 -12.54 0.36
N SER A 272 -18.64 -12.66 0.14
CA SER A 272 -19.50 -11.53 -0.26
C SER A 272 -19.86 -10.57 0.88
N ASN A 273 -20.11 -9.31 0.53
CA ASN A 273 -20.79 -8.33 1.38
C ASN A 273 -21.96 -7.66 0.62
N GLN A 274 -22.82 -6.92 1.32
CA GLN A 274 -24.03 -6.31 0.73
C GLN A 274 -23.80 -4.98 -0.01
N THR A 275 -22.61 -4.39 0.07
CA THR A 275 -22.30 -3.06 -0.48
C THR A 275 -21.66 -3.18 -1.86
N ALA A 276 -20.53 -3.88 -1.94
CA ALA A 276 -19.73 -4.03 -3.16
C ALA A 276 -18.66 -5.12 -2.99
N ASN A 277 -18.60 -6.05 -3.94
CA ASN A 277 -17.48 -6.96 -4.10
C ASN A 277 -16.53 -6.39 -5.15
N ILE A 278 -15.27 -6.15 -4.80
CA ILE A 278 -14.37 -5.33 -5.62
C ILE A 278 -13.10 -6.06 -6.10
N PRO A 279 -12.27 -6.70 -5.24
CA PRO A 279 -10.95 -7.14 -5.68
C PRO A 279 -10.98 -8.28 -6.69
N THR A 280 -10.08 -8.22 -7.67
CA THR A 280 -9.76 -9.34 -8.58
C THR A 280 -9.08 -10.47 -7.80
N PRO A 281 -9.61 -11.71 -7.82
CA PRO A 281 -8.98 -12.85 -7.14
C PRO A 281 -7.62 -13.17 -7.76
N ILE A 282 -6.71 -13.75 -6.97
CA ILE A 282 -5.45 -14.32 -7.46
C ILE A 282 -5.62 -15.82 -7.64
N VAL A 283 -5.21 -16.32 -8.80
CA VAL A 283 -5.05 -17.75 -9.08
C VAL A 283 -3.57 -18.09 -9.01
N HIS A 284 -3.22 -19.16 -8.30
CA HIS A 284 -1.86 -19.67 -8.21
C HIS A 284 -1.86 -21.20 -8.10
N GLY A 285 -1.48 -21.90 -9.18
CA GLY A 285 -1.57 -23.36 -9.25
C GLY A 285 -3.01 -23.85 -9.04
N ASP A 286 -3.19 -24.75 -8.08
CA ASP A 286 -4.51 -25.26 -7.67
C ASP A 286 -5.28 -24.32 -6.73
N TYR A 287 -4.73 -23.16 -6.38
CA TYR A 287 -5.26 -22.29 -5.34
C TYR A 287 -5.86 -21.00 -5.89
N VAL A 288 -6.91 -20.52 -5.21
CA VAL A 288 -7.57 -19.25 -5.49
C VAL A 288 -7.68 -18.45 -4.20
N PHE A 289 -7.00 -17.30 -4.16
CA PHE A 289 -7.11 -16.35 -3.06
C PHE A 289 -8.05 -15.20 -3.42
N SER A 290 -8.93 -14.84 -2.49
CA SER A 290 -9.80 -13.68 -2.61
C SER A 290 -9.85 -12.90 -1.30
N ALA A 291 -9.81 -11.57 -1.39
CA ALA A 291 -10.08 -10.67 -0.28
C ALA A 291 -11.17 -9.69 -0.69
N ASN A 292 -11.94 -9.18 0.27
CA ASN A 292 -13.06 -8.28 0.01
C ASN A 292 -13.31 -7.35 1.20
N GLY A 293 -13.82 -6.15 0.92
CA GLY A 293 -13.96 -5.06 1.89
C GLY A 293 -15.15 -5.22 2.83
N TYR A 294 -15.53 -4.13 3.51
CA TYR A 294 -16.72 -4.07 4.36
C TYR A 294 -16.81 -5.23 5.38
N HIS A 295 -15.67 -5.56 6.00
CA HIS A 295 -15.46 -6.65 6.95
C HIS A 295 -15.62 -8.09 6.41
N ALA A 296 -15.80 -8.30 5.10
CA ALA A 296 -15.87 -9.64 4.50
C ALA A 296 -14.56 -10.43 4.68
N GLY A 297 -13.40 -9.78 4.68
CA GLY A 297 -12.13 -10.41 5.02
C GLY A 297 -11.42 -11.05 3.83
N SER A 298 -10.74 -12.18 4.03
CA SER A 298 -10.13 -12.94 2.94
C SER A 298 -10.17 -14.46 3.13
N VAL A 299 -10.00 -15.19 2.04
CA VAL A 299 -10.07 -16.65 1.95
C VAL A 299 -9.01 -17.17 0.98
N LEU A 300 -8.40 -18.32 1.31
CA LEU A 300 -7.71 -19.16 0.33
C LEU A 300 -8.53 -20.44 0.11
N LEU A 301 -8.87 -20.71 -1.14
CA LEU A 301 -9.50 -21.95 -1.57
C LEU A 301 -8.46 -22.81 -2.30
N LYS A 302 -8.50 -24.12 -2.08
CA LYS A 302 -7.90 -25.10 -2.99
C LYS A 302 -9.02 -25.63 -3.88
N ILE A 303 -8.80 -25.63 -5.20
CA ILE A 303 -9.69 -26.28 -6.16
C ILE A 303 -9.14 -27.68 -6.41
N GLU A 304 -9.97 -28.69 -6.17
CA GLU A 304 -9.59 -30.10 -6.24
C GLU A 304 -10.64 -30.91 -7.03
N LYS A 305 -10.27 -32.09 -7.52
CA LYS A 305 -11.19 -32.94 -8.29
C LYS A 305 -12.33 -33.41 -7.39
N HIS A 306 -13.55 -33.40 -7.91
CA HIS A 306 -14.71 -33.94 -7.20
C HIS A 306 -14.93 -35.40 -7.61
N ASP A 307 -14.91 -36.31 -6.63
CA ASP A 307 -14.96 -37.75 -6.86
C ASP A 307 -16.13 -38.18 -7.78
N GLY A 308 -15.84 -39.17 -8.63
CA GLY A 308 -16.79 -39.79 -9.55
C GLY A 308 -17.22 -38.94 -10.76
N THR A 309 -16.69 -37.73 -10.95
CA THR A 309 -17.14 -36.82 -12.03
C THR A 309 -16.00 -36.13 -12.76
N THR A 310 -16.30 -35.47 -13.88
CA THR A 310 -15.42 -34.47 -14.53
C THR A 310 -15.47 -33.09 -13.84
N GLY A 311 -15.97 -33.03 -12.60
CA GLY A 311 -16.14 -31.81 -11.83
C GLY A 311 -14.94 -31.48 -10.95
N VAL A 312 -14.92 -30.22 -10.51
CA VAL A 312 -13.97 -29.71 -9.51
C VAL A 312 -14.75 -28.99 -8.42
N ALA A 313 -14.25 -29.06 -7.19
CA ALA A 313 -14.86 -28.42 -6.02
C ALA A 313 -13.84 -27.49 -5.34
N ALA A 314 -14.36 -26.47 -4.66
CA ALA A 314 -13.54 -25.56 -3.86
C ALA A 314 -13.60 -25.96 -2.39
N ARG A 315 -12.43 -26.21 -1.78
CA ARG A 315 -12.29 -26.44 -0.34
C ARG A 315 -11.54 -25.27 0.29
N GLU A 316 -12.04 -24.79 1.41
CA GLU A 316 -11.36 -23.77 2.21
C GLU A 316 -10.04 -24.32 2.78
N VAL A 317 -8.96 -23.54 2.62
CA VAL A 317 -7.66 -23.79 3.26
C VAL A 317 -7.55 -22.95 4.53
N TYR A 318 -7.89 -21.67 4.44
CA TYR A 318 -8.05 -20.78 5.60
C TYR A 318 -9.03 -19.64 5.31
N ARG A 319 -9.56 -19.06 6.39
CA ARG A 319 -10.38 -17.85 6.38
C ARG A 319 -9.87 -16.82 7.37
N LEU A 320 -9.64 -15.60 6.90
CA LEU A 320 -9.34 -14.44 7.74
C LEU A 320 -10.57 -13.55 7.86
N LYS A 321 -10.96 -13.23 9.09
CA LYS A 321 -12.03 -12.26 9.39
C LYS A 321 -11.62 -10.85 8.92
N GLY A 322 -12.61 -9.98 8.68
CA GLY A 322 -12.40 -8.61 8.18
C GLY A 322 -11.37 -7.76 8.93
N ASN A 323 -11.24 -7.94 10.25
CA ASN A 323 -10.24 -7.24 11.07
C ASN A 323 -8.82 -7.84 11.00
N ARG A 324 -8.63 -9.02 10.40
CA ARG A 324 -7.32 -9.67 10.22
C ARG A 324 -6.71 -9.27 8.88
N PHE A 325 -7.36 -9.61 7.77
CA PHE A 325 -7.05 -9.07 6.45
C PHE A 325 -8.34 -8.95 5.63
N GLN A 326 -8.44 -7.84 4.89
CA GLN A 326 -9.54 -7.45 4.00
C GLN A 326 -8.95 -6.42 3.04
N ASN A 327 -9.39 -6.41 1.79
CA ASN A 327 -8.93 -5.46 0.76
C ASN A 327 -10.14 -4.81 0.08
N HIS A 328 -10.01 -3.55 -0.31
CA HIS A 328 -11.14 -2.74 -0.80
C HIS A 328 -10.97 -2.40 -2.29
N HIS A 329 -10.70 -1.16 -2.67
CA HIS A 329 -10.50 -0.80 -4.08
C HIS A 329 -9.14 -1.23 -4.65
N GLY A 330 -8.16 -1.49 -3.78
CA GLY A 330 -6.74 -1.49 -4.13
C GLY A 330 -6.17 -2.74 -4.79
N GLY A 331 -6.80 -3.90 -4.62
CA GLY A 331 -6.20 -5.17 -4.99
C GLY A 331 -4.99 -5.55 -4.13
N PHE A 332 -4.33 -6.63 -4.54
CA PHE A 332 -3.20 -7.27 -3.86
C PHE A 332 -2.39 -8.06 -4.89
N VAL A 333 -1.07 -8.18 -4.70
CA VAL A 333 -0.13 -8.90 -5.58
C VAL A 333 0.48 -10.10 -4.85
N LEU A 334 0.83 -11.16 -5.58
CA LEU A 334 1.56 -12.33 -5.06
C LEU A 334 2.99 -12.28 -5.61
N ILE A 335 3.99 -12.22 -4.72
CA ILE A 335 5.42 -12.20 -5.06
C ILE A 335 6.11 -13.29 -4.23
N GLY A 336 6.67 -14.30 -4.91
CA GLY A 336 7.07 -15.53 -4.25
C GLY A 336 5.91 -16.15 -3.48
N ASP A 337 6.17 -16.58 -2.24
CA ASP A 337 5.18 -17.20 -1.36
C ASP A 337 4.32 -16.19 -0.56
N HIS A 338 4.39 -14.89 -0.87
CA HIS A 338 3.81 -13.82 -0.05
C HIS A 338 2.86 -12.90 -0.83
N LEU A 339 1.71 -12.62 -0.21
CA LEU A 339 0.72 -11.66 -0.69
C LEU A 339 0.95 -10.28 -0.08
N PHE A 340 0.94 -9.25 -0.92
CA PHE A 340 1.10 -7.85 -0.54
C PHE A 340 -0.10 -7.01 -0.99
N GLY A 341 -0.62 -6.15 -0.11
CA GLY A 341 -1.68 -5.21 -0.48
C GLY A 341 -2.16 -4.31 0.66
N GLY A 342 -3.03 -3.37 0.32
CA GLY A 342 -3.65 -2.46 1.30
C GLY A 342 -4.73 -3.15 2.13
N HIS A 343 -4.66 -3.00 3.45
CA HIS A 343 -5.65 -3.51 4.40
C HIS A 343 -6.55 -2.41 4.98
N GLY A 344 -7.73 -2.82 5.49
CA GLY A 344 -8.48 -2.04 6.46
C GLY A 344 -9.46 -1.05 5.85
N SER A 345 -10.09 -1.41 4.71
CA SER A 345 -11.21 -0.72 4.02
C SER A 345 -11.20 0.80 4.16
N ASN A 346 -10.59 1.49 3.18
CA ASN A 346 -10.25 2.93 3.23
C ASN A 346 -9.13 3.32 4.23
N ASN A 347 -8.27 2.40 4.65
CA ASN A 347 -6.99 2.76 5.32
C ASN A 347 -5.71 2.50 4.50
N GLY A 348 -5.74 1.59 3.52
CA GLY A 348 -4.59 1.35 2.65
C GLY A 348 -3.34 0.81 3.37
N LEU A 349 -3.51 0.22 4.56
CA LEU A 349 -2.41 -0.25 5.42
C LEU A 349 -1.56 -1.29 4.69
N PRO A 350 -0.28 -1.02 4.34
CA PRO A 350 0.57 -2.02 3.72
C PRO A 350 0.63 -3.26 4.59
N THR A 351 0.27 -4.40 4.00
CA THR A 351 0.23 -5.69 4.68
C THR A 351 0.92 -6.73 3.81
N CYS A 352 1.78 -7.53 4.43
CA CYS A 352 2.31 -8.78 3.89
C CYS A 352 1.70 -9.95 4.66
N LEU A 353 1.34 -11.00 3.94
CA LEU A 353 0.89 -12.26 4.53
C LEU A 353 1.43 -13.46 3.74
N ASP A 354 1.77 -14.53 4.45
CA ASP A 354 2.15 -15.81 3.87
C ASP A 354 0.95 -16.39 3.10
N PHE A 355 1.16 -16.74 1.83
CA PHE A 355 0.10 -17.12 0.90
C PHE A 355 -0.62 -18.40 1.32
N MET A 356 0.09 -19.36 1.91
CA MET A 356 -0.43 -20.71 2.17
C MET A 356 -1.11 -20.84 3.53
N THR A 357 -0.67 -20.09 4.53
CA THR A 357 -1.16 -20.14 5.92
C THR A 357 -2.07 -18.97 6.28
N GLY A 358 -2.02 -17.87 5.54
CA GLY A 358 -2.72 -16.64 5.91
C GLY A 358 -2.15 -15.93 7.13
N LYS A 359 -0.94 -16.33 7.60
CA LYS A 359 -0.24 -15.61 8.66
C LYS A 359 0.11 -14.21 8.16
N ILE A 360 -0.34 -13.17 8.88
CA ILE A 360 0.15 -11.81 8.66
C ILE A 360 1.62 -11.79 9.07
N VAL A 361 2.50 -11.39 8.16
CA VAL A 361 3.95 -11.31 8.39
C VAL A 361 4.36 -9.90 8.81
N TRP A 362 3.72 -8.88 8.25
CA TRP A 362 3.76 -7.52 8.76
C TRP A 362 2.53 -6.72 8.30
N LYS A 363 2.15 -5.69 9.06
CA LYS A 363 1.06 -4.74 8.73
C LYS A 363 1.36 -3.38 9.35
N ARG A 364 1.44 -2.31 8.56
CA ARG A 364 1.86 -0.98 9.04
C ARG A 364 0.92 0.15 8.59
N ARG A 365 1.08 1.33 9.19
CA ARG A 365 0.65 2.59 8.58
C ARG A 365 1.64 2.92 7.46
N GLY A 366 1.14 3.09 6.24
CA GLY A 366 1.92 3.65 5.14
C GLY A 366 1.94 5.18 5.18
N PRO A 367 2.68 5.84 4.26
CA PRO A 367 2.82 7.30 4.27
C PRO A 367 1.55 8.05 3.84
N GLY A 368 0.58 7.37 3.21
CA GLY A 368 -0.69 7.95 2.78
C GLY A 368 -1.93 7.37 3.47
N ILE A 369 -3.09 7.96 3.16
CA ILE A 369 -4.40 7.61 3.74
C ILE A 369 -5.42 7.14 2.69
N GLY A 370 -6.57 6.63 3.15
CA GLY A 370 -7.64 6.13 2.29
C GLY A 370 -7.32 4.75 1.68
N SER A 371 -8.06 4.33 0.65
CA SER A 371 -7.74 3.07 -0.04
C SER A 371 -6.41 3.18 -0.82
N ALA A 372 -5.62 2.10 -0.91
CA ALA A 372 -4.35 2.10 -1.64
C ALA A 372 -4.29 0.97 -2.68
N SER A 373 -4.10 1.31 -3.96
CA SER A 373 -3.91 0.37 -5.07
C SER A 373 -2.43 0.02 -5.27
N VAL A 374 -2.14 -1.21 -5.70
CA VAL A 374 -0.78 -1.76 -5.76
C VAL A 374 -0.44 -2.38 -7.11
N VAL A 375 0.75 -2.04 -7.62
CA VAL A 375 1.45 -2.76 -8.69
C VAL A 375 2.87 -3.08 -8.23
N ALA A 376 3.45 -4.18 -8.71
CA ALA A 376 4.81 -4.58 -8.38
C ALA A 376 5.72 -4.59 -9.63
N ALA A 377 6.99 -4.27 -9.46
CA ALA A 377 8.04 -4.42 -10.47
C ALA A 377 9.41 -4.49 -9.78
N GLU A 378 10.35 -5.27 -10.31
CA GLU A 378 11.77 -5.30 -9.90
C GLU A 378 12.02 -5.19 -8.38
N GLY A 379 11.43 -6.09 -7.58
CA GLY A 379 11.62 -6.11 -6.12
C GLY A 379 10.98 -4.96 -5.33
N ARG A 380 10.10 -4.18 -5.97
CA ARG A 380 9.37 -3.05 -5.39
C ARG A 380 7.86 -3.19 -5.56
N LEU A 381 7.15 -2.66 -4.57
CA LEU A 381 5.71 -2.43 -4.57
C LEU A 381 5.48 -0.93 -4.72
N TYR A 382 4.59 -0.56 -5.62
CA TYR A 382 4.21 0.82 -5.93
C TYR A 382 2.78 0.99 -5.45
N PHE A 383 2.62 1.60 -4.28
CA PHE A 383 1.33 1.86 -3.65
C PHE A 383 0.86 3.27 -4.01
N LYS A 384 -0.29 3.37 -4.70
CA LYS A 384 -1.01 4.63 -4.88
C LYS A 384 -2.10 4.73 -3.82
N TYR A 385 -1.98 5.69 -2.92
CA TYR A 385 -3.02 6.03 -1.95
C TYR A 385 -4.10 6.93 -2.57
N GLN A 386 -5.23 6.99 -1.88
CA GLN A 386 -6.42 7.73 -2.30
C GLN A 386 -6.27 9.25 -2.11
N ASP A 387 -5.46 9.69 -1.16
CA ASP A 387 -5.00 11.08 -1.02
C ASP A 387 -4.08 11.55 -2.16
N GLY A 388 -3.56 10.63 -2.97
CA GLY A 388 -2.57 10.89 -4.02
C GLY A 388 -1.11 10.68 -3.60
N THR A 389 -0.84 10.25 -2.37
CA THR A 389 0.49 9.79 -1.95
C THR A 389 0.87 8.57 -2.77
N ILE A 390 2.05 8.58 -3.37
CA ILE A 390 2.63 7.45 -4.08
C ILE A 390 3.82 6.95 -3.27
N ALA A 391 3.81 5.68 -2.87
CA ALA A 391 4.83 5.06 -2.04
C ALA A 391 5.55 3.93 -2.80
N LEU A 392 6.87 3.94 -2.75
CA LEU A 392 7.74 2.85 -3.17
C LEU A 392 8.14 2.04 -1.93
N ILE A 393 7.71 0.80 -1.85
CA ILE A 393 7.92 -0.12 -0.72
C ILE A 393 8.71 -1.33 -1.22
N GLU A 394 9.59 -1.91 -0.40
CA GLU A 394 10.30 -3.14 -0.76
C GLU A 394 9.37 -4.35 -0.75
N ALA A 395 9.43 -5.19 -1.80
CA ALA A 395 8.62 -6.40 -1.92
C ALA A 395 9.23 -7.57 -1.11
N THR A 396 9.39 -7.40 0.21
CA THR A 396 10.03 -8.37 1.10
C THR A 396 9.12 -8.80 2.24
N SER A 397 9.21 -10.08 2.65
CA SER A 397 8.55 -10.61 3.83
C SER A 397 9.31 -10.35 5.12
N GLU A 398 10.59 -9.95 5.08
CA GLU A 398 11.39 -9.72 6.30
C GLU A 398 10.79 -8.63 7.20
N VAL A 399 10.47 -7.47 6.62
CA VAL A 399 9.95 -6.30 7.32
C VAL A 399 9.31 -5.35 6.30
N TYR A 400 8.30 -4.58 6.71
CA TYR A 400 7.86 -3.43 5.95
C TYR A 400 9.00 -2.41 5.79
N ARG A 401 9.31 -2.02 4.56
CA ARG A 401 10.34 -1.01 4.27
C ARG A 401 9.84 -0.02 3.24
N LEU A 402 9.42 1.16 3.70
CA LEU A 402 9.23 2.32 2.82
C LEU A 402 10.61 2.75 2.30
N VAL A 403 10.73 2.89 0.98
CA VAL A 403 11.98 3.28 0.31
C VAL A 403 11.91 4.74 -0.12
N SER A 404 10.79 5.18 -0.68
CA SER A 404 10.55 6.56 -1.10
C SER A 404 9.05 6.84 -1.15
N ALA A 405 8.65 8.11 -1.06
CA ALA A 405 7.28 8.51 -1.34
C ALA A 405 7.26 9.93 -1.91
N PHE A 406 6.23 10.26 -2.69
CA PHE A 406 5.95 11.61 -3.15
C PHE A 406 4.44 11.87 -3.20
N GLN A 407 4.04 13.13 -3.06
CA GLN A 407 2.66 13.56 -3.25
C GLN A 407 2.43 13.88 -4.72
N LEU A 408 1.47 13.23 -5.37
CA LEU A 408 1.04 13.62 -6.71
C LEU A 408 0.35 15.01 -6.66
N PRO A 409 0.51 15.91 -7.65
CA PRO A 409 -0.15 17.21 -7.63
C PRO A 409 -1.66 17.14 -7.97
N ASN A 410 -2.46 18.04 -7.40
CA ASN A 410 -3.91 18.21 -7.63
C ASN A 410 -4.80 17.00 -7.27
N THR A 411 -4.41 16.22 -6.26
CA THR A 411 -5.02 14.93 -5.90
C THR A 411 -6.12 15.02 -4.85
N GLY A 412 -6.25 14.00 -3.98
CA GLY A 412 -7.25 13.85 -2.93
C GLY A 412 -8.71 13.71 -3.39
N GLY A 413 -9.57 13.30 -2.46
CA GLY A 413 -10.94 12.83 -2.72
C GLY A 413 -11.02 11.33 -3.06
N ASP A 414 -11.93 10.94 -3.95
CA ASP A 414 -12.05 9.55 -4.42
C ASP A 414 -11.03 9.28 -5.53
N SER A 415 -10.02 8.45 -5.24
CA SER A 415 -8.98 8.10 -6.20
C SER A 415 -8.54 6.66 -6.06
N TRP A 416 -8.99 5.80 -6.99
CA TRP A 416 -8.85 4.35 -6.89
C TRP A 416 -8.34 3.67 -8.16
N ALA A 417 -7.92 4.44 -9.17
CA ALA A 417 -7.29 3.89 -10.36
C ALA A 417 -6.02 3.09 -9.97
N HIS A 418 -5.83 1.94 -10.60
CA HIS A 418 -4.63 1.13 -10.37
C HIS A 418 -3.45 1.73 -11.15
N PRO A 419 -2.29 1.98 -10.52
CA PRO A 419 -1.08 2.33 -11.24
C PRO A 419 -0.61 1.15 -12.10
N ILE A 420 0.12 1.44 -13.18
CA ILE A 420 0.75 0.40 -14.02
C ILE A 420 2.21 0.76 -14.31
N ILE A 421 3.01 -0.25 -14.67
CA ILE A 421 4.42 -0.07 -15.03
C ILE A 421 4.69 -0.74 -16.37
N ALA A 422 5.00 0.08 -17.39
CA ALA A 422 5.21 -0.32 -18.77
C ALA A 422 6.14 0.65 -19.49
N ASP A 423 6.97 0.18 -20.43
CA ASP A 423 7.98 0.97 -21.16
C ASP A 423 8.86 1.80 -20.20
N ARG A 424 9.25 1.15 -19.10
CA ARG A 424 9.95 1.72 -17.93
C ARG A 424 9.37 3.07 -17.46
N LYS A 425 8.04 3.19 -17.47
CA LYS A 425 7.29 4.33 -16.93
C LYS A 425 6.27 3.87 -15.91
N LEU A 426 6.10 4.67 -14.86
CA LEU A 426 5.00 4.57 -13.91
C LEU A 426 3.85 5.43 -14.42
N PHE A 427 2.73 4.79 -14.76
CA PHE A 427 1.50 5.49 -15.14
C PHE A 427 0.57 5.60 -13.95
N ILE A 428 0.18 6.83 -13.63
CA ILE A 428 -0.78 7.12 -12.57
C ILE A 428 -1.92 7.94 -13.17
N ARG A 429 -3.11 7.35 -13.19
CA ARG A 429 -4.34 8.07 -13.49
C ARG A 429 -4.90 8.70 -12.22
N GLU A 430 -5.32 9.95 -12.34
CA GLU A 430 -5.92 10.74 -11.28
C GLU A 430 -7.07 11.57 -11.86
N LYS A 431 -8.31 11.29 -11.43
CA LYS A 431 -9.53 11.97 -11.90
C LYS A 431 -9.61 12.06 -13.44
N SER A 432 -9.30 13.22 -14.00
CA SER A 432 -9.35 13.58 -15.43
C SER A 432 -7.98 13.76 -16.08
N GLU A 433 -6.93 13.26 -15.42
CA GLU A 433 -5.53 13.38 -15.85
C GLU A 433 -4.79 12.04 -15.76
N LEU A 434 -3.76 11.89 -16.60
CA LEU A 434 -2.84 10.76 -16.61
C LEU A 434 -1.41 11.28 -16.58
N TYR A 435 -0.66 10.88 -15.57
CA TYR A 435 0.74 11.19 -15.36
C TYR A 435 1.58 10.00 -15.80
N ALA A 436 2.62 10.23 -16.60
CA ALA A 436 3.61 9.23 -16.98
C ALA A 436 4.98 9.66 -16.44
N PHE A 437 5.49 8.96 -15.43
CA PHE A 437 6.78 9.21 -14.82
C PHE A 437 7.84 8.26 -15.39
N ASP A 438 9.01 8.78 -15.75
CA ASP A 438 10.14 7.98 -16.23
C ASP A 438 10.80 7.25 -15.05
N LEU A 439 10.87 5.93 -15.14
CA LEU A 439 11.55 5.07 -14.16
C LEU A 439 12.91 4.59 -14.65
N ARG A 440 13.41 5.02 -15.82
CA ARG A 440 14.71 4.54 -16.32
C ARG A 440 15.85 5.04 -15.43
N ILE A 441 16.76 4.13 -15.07
CA ILE A 441 18.08 4.49 -14.57
C ILE A 441 18.82 5.24 -15.69
N SER A 442 19.33 6.45 -15.41
CA SER A 442 20.14 7.23 -16.36
C SER A 442 21.60 6.75 -16.37
N ASP A 443 22.29 6.87 -17.52
CA ASP A 443 23.74 6.59 -17.65
C ASP A 443 24.60 7.46 -16.71
N ALA A 444 24.12 8.66 -16.38
CA ALA A 444 24.53 9.33 -15.16
C ALA A 444 24.00 8.51 -13.99
N ARG A 445 24.86 7.64 -13.42
CA ARG A 445 24.63 6.86 -12.18
C ARG A 445 23.77 7.70 -11.23
N GLN A 446 22.47 7.40 -11.18
CA GLN A 446 21.65 7.95 -10.12
C GLN A 446 22.28 7.47 -8.83
N PRO A 447 22.61 8.36 -7.88
CA PRO A 447 23.13 7.90 -6.63
C PRO A 447 22.07 6.99 -6.02
N THR A 448 22.42 5.72 -5.79
CA THR A 448 22.02 5.08 -4.52
C THR A 448 22.15 6.17 -3.46
N PRO A 449 21.16 6.43 -2.58
CA PRO A 449 21.29 7.43 -1.55
C PRO A 449 22.48 7.12 -0.64
N THR A 450 23.66 7.55 -1.08
CA THR A 450 24.88 7.60 -0.31
C THR A 450 24.59 8.74 0.66
N PRO A 451 24.59 8.50 1.97
CA PRO A 451 24.64 9.59 2.92
C PRO A 451 25.89 10.40 2.57
N THR A 452 25.74 11.57 1.96
CA THR A 452 26.85 12.47 1.62
C THR A 452 27.33 13.27 2.83
N ASN A 453 27.00 12.79 4.02
CA ASN A 453 27.83 12.93 5.19
C ASN A 453 28.85 11.80 5.15
N ALA A 454 30.12 12.15 4.90
CA ALA A 454 31.22 11.18 5.03
C ALA A 454 31.08 10.47 6.38
N VAL A 455 30.93 9.14 6.35
CA VAL A 455 30.76 8.33 7.56
C VAL A 455 31.92 8.67 8.49
N ALA A 456 31.61 9.22 9.67
CA ALA A 456 32.65 9.67 10.58
C ALA A 456 33.57 8.47 10.91
N PRO A 457 34.90 8.66 11.00
CA PRO A 457 35.86 7.55 11.00
C PRO A 457 35.56 6.45 12.03
N GLU A 458 34.99 6.81 13.18
CA GLU A 458 34.57 5.90 14.24
C GLU A 458 33.43 4.92 13.85
N PHE A 459 32.61 5.25 12.83
CA PHE A 459 31.55 4.37 12.30
C PHE A 459 31.96 3.63 11.02
N ALA A 460 33.13 3.93 10.45
CA ALA A 460 33.57 3.35 9.17
C ALA A 460 33.57 1.81 9.22
N LYS A 461 34.01 1.22 10.34
CA LYS A 461 34.07 -0.25 10.48
C LYS A 461 32.69 -0.91 10.57
N LEU A 462 31.70 -0.24 11.17
CA LEU A 462 30.31 -0.70 11.20
C LEU A 462 29.72 -0.69 9.77
N SER A 463 30.03 0.34 8.98
CA SER A 463 29.64 0.42 7.57
C SER A 463 30.27 -0.70 6.72
N GLU A 464 31.57 -1.00 6.91
CA GLU A 464 32.22 -2.16 6.28
C GLU A 464 31.58 -3.51 6.63
N LEU A 465 31.03 -3.63 7.84
CA LEU A 465 30.31 -4.84 8.29
C LEU A 465 28.85 -4.90 7.80
N GLY A 466 28.36 -3.87 7.09
CA GLY A 466 27.03 -3.83 6.48
C GLY A 466 25.96 -3.09 7.28
N ALA A 467 26.34 -2.33 8.31
CA ALA A 467 25.42 -1.43 9.01
C ALA A 467 25.18 -0.15 8.19
N GLU A 468 23.95 0.35 8.18
CA GLU A 468 23.60 1.61 7.51
C GLU A 468 23.79 2.77 8.49
N ILE A 469 24.51 3.83 8.07
CA ILE A 469 24.86 4.97 8.93
C ILE A 469 24.17 6.23 8.41
N THR A 470 23.29 6.82 9.22
CA THR A 470 22.57 8.07 8.91
C THR A 470 22.89 9.12 9.95
N VAL A 471 23.12 10.37 9.54
CA VAL A 471 23.40 11.47 10.47
C VAL A 471 22.20 12.41 10.52
N LEU A 472 21.68 12.62 11.73
CA LEU A 472 20.55 13.49 12.04
C LEU A 472 21.06 14.88 12.48
N SER A 473 20.56 15.93 11.85
CA SER A 473 20.82 17.33 12.21
C SER A 473 19.52 18.08 12.45
N ALA A 474 19.51 19.11 13.30
CA ALA A 474 18.28 19.87 13.55
C ALA A 474 17.88 20.79 12.38
N LYS A 475 18.81 21.07 11.45
CA LYS A 475 18.58 21.96 10.29
C LYS A 475 17.86 21.30 9.10
N GLY A 476 17.43 20.05 9.22
CA GLY A 476 16.57 19.39 8.24
C GLY A 476 15.08 19.55 8.55
N THR A 477 14.25 19.68 7.51
CA THR A 477 12.79 19.62 7.63
C THR A 477 12.37 18.35 8.36
N LEU A 478 11.53 18.53 9.38
CA LEU A 478 10.90 17.41 10.09
C LEU A 478 9.91 16.71 9.16
N ALA A 479 10.05 15.39 9.03
CA ALA A 479 8.86 14.55 9.03
C ALA A 479 8.28 14.61 10.44
N ASP A 480 6.96 14.73 10.58
CA ASP A 480 6.32 15.13 11.85
C ASP A 480 6.45 14.10 13.00
N ASN A 481 7.12 12.96 12.78
CA ASN A 481 7.30 11.86 13.76
C ASN A 481 8.79 11.46 13.99
N ASP A 482 9.77 12.32 13.70
CA ASP A 482 11.22 12.03 13.91
C ASP A 482 11.65 12.14 15.39
N LEU A 483 11.24 11.14 16.20
CA LEU A 483 11.46 11.11 17.65
C LEU A 483 12.95 11.03 18.06
N PHE A 484 13.86 10.60 17.19
CA PHE A 484 15.29 10.55 17.52
C PHE A 484 15.89 11.92 17.83
N ARG A 485 15.24 13.03 17.45
CA ARG A 485 15.67 14.37 17.87
C ARG A 485 15.60 14.59 19.39
N TYR A 486 14.78 13.84 20.12
CA TYR A 486 14.75 13.91 21.58
C TYR A 486 15.96 13.23 22.24
N ALA A 487 16.78 12.48 21.48
CA ALA A 487 18.07 11.95 21.94
C ALA A 487 19.22 12.97 21.82
N LEU A 488 19.06 14.07 21.07
CA LEU A 488 20.08 15.11 20.91
C LEU A 488 20.33 15.87 22.22
N ALA A 489 21.51 15.70 22.82
CA ALA A 489 22.07 16.66 23.77
C ALA A 489 23.04 17.64 23.09
N THR A 490 23.76 17.17 22.07
CA THR A 490 24.56 18.00 21.14
C THR A 490 24.33 17.52 19.71
N GLU A 491 24.48 18.39 18.73
CA GLU A 491 24.34 18.05 17.30
C GLU A 491 25.70 17.75 16.65
N PRO A 492 25.75 16.83 15.65
CA PRO A 492 24.67 15.97 15.16
C PRO A 492 24.60 14.61 15.89
N LEU A 493 23.50 13.86 15.73
CA LEU A 493 23.37 12.48 16.23
C LEU A 493 23.54 11.48 15.08
N THR A 494 24.35 10.44 15.29
CA THR A 494 24.44 9.33 14.33
C THR A 494 23.46 8.23 14.67
N ILE A 495 22.72 7.74 13.67
CA ILE A 495 21.83 6.58 13.75
C ILE A 495 22.52 5.42 13.02
N VAL A 496 22.81 4.35 13.76
CA VAL A 496 23.33 3.09 13.22
C VAL A 496 22.15 2.13 13.03
N ARG A 497 21.85 1.74 11.80
CA ARG A 497 20.79 0.78 11.50
C ARG A 497 21.35 -0.61 11.20
N LEU A 498 20.87 -1.59 11.95
CA LEU A 498 21.17 -3.01 11.76
C LEU A 498 20.02 -3.71 11.02
N ARG A 499 20.40 -4.72 10.23
CA ARG A 499 19.51 -5.68 9.55
C ARG A 499 19.72 -7.11 10.08
N ASN A 500 18.85 -8.05 9.74
CA ASN A 500 18.86 -9.45 10.23
C ASN A 500 20.23 -10.15 10.16
N ARG A 501 21.06 -9.86 9.14
CA ARG A 501 22.43 -10.39 8.98
C ARG A 501 23.40 -10.09 10.14
N HIS A 502 23.08 -9.14 11.01
CA HIS A 502 23.89 -8.74 12.17
C HIS A 502 23.43 -9.43 13.47
N PHE A 503 22.56 -10.43 13.35
CA PHE A 503 22.01 -11.20 14.48
C PHE A 503 22.19 -12.69 14.21
N SER A 504 22.29 -13.47 15.30
CA SER A 504 22.18 -14.93 15.22
C SER A 504 20.73 -15.36 14.97
N ASP A 505 20.52 -16.62 14.62
CA ASP A 505 19.18 -17.23 14.54
C ASP A 505 18.41 -17.14 15.88
N GLY A 506 19.12 -16.98 17.00
CA GLY A 506 18.56 -16.76 18.35
C GLY A 506 18.40 -15.28 18.74
N GLY A 507 18.62 -14.33 17.83
CA GLY A 507 18.43 -12.90 18.08
C GLY A 507 19.51 -12.20 18.88
N GLU A 508 20.65 -12.86 19.15
CA GLU A 508 21.83 -12.24 19.74
C GLU A 508 22.52 -11.35 18.69
N LEU A 509 23.11 -10.22 19.08
CA LEU A 509 23.91 -9.40 18.16
C LEU A 509 25.19 -10.16 17.76
N ASP A 510 25.61 -9.99 16.51
CA ASP A 510 26.91 -10.48 16.04
C ASP A 510 28.05 -9.90 16.90
N LYS A 511 29.07 -10.73 17.16
CA LYS A 511 30.17 -10.40 18.08
C LYS A 511 31.09 -9.31 17.52
N GLN A 512 31.25 -9.21 16.20
CA GLN A 512 32.04 -8.14 15.59
C GLN A 512 31.26 -6.83 15.64
N ILE A 513 29.97 -6.84 15.27
CA ILE A 513 29.09 -5.68 15.39
C ILE A 513 29.03 -5.15 16.82
N THR A 514 28.89 -6.05 17.80
CA THR A 514 28.93 -5.71 19.23
C THR A 514 30.24 -5.02 19.62
N ALA A 515 31.38 -5.60 19.24
CA ALA A 515 32.70 -5.07 19.58
C ALA A 515 32.96 -3.69 18.96
N GLU A 516 32.49 -3.44 17.74
CA GLU A 516 32.62 -2.11 17.11
C GLU A 516 31.64 -1.09 17.71
N LEU A 517 30.38 -1.46 17.99
CA LEU A 517 29.43 -0.58 18.70
C LEU A 517 29.94 -0.15 20.09
N GLN A 518 30.65 -1.05 20.80
CA GLN A 518 31.29 -0.74 22.09
C GLN A 518 32.52 0.18 21.97
N ARG A 519 33.11 0.32 20.78
CA ARG A 519 34.27 1.19 20.51
C ARG A 519 33.90 2.60 20.07
N VAL A 520 32.66 2.83 19.61
CA VAL A 520 32.19 4.17 19.21
C VAL A 520 32.34 5.12 20.41
N PRO A 521 33.12 6.22 20.29
CA PRO A 521 33.38 7.13 21.39
C PRO A 521 32.28 8.21 21.55
N THR A 522 31.45 8.40 20.52
CA THR A 522 30.44 9.46 20.38
C THR A 522 29.02 8.94 20.64
N GLU A 523 28.10 9.82 21.07
CA GLU A 523 26.69 9.46 21.28
C GLU A 523 26.02 8.99 19.98
N PHE A 524 25.25 7.90 20.03
CA PHE A 524 24.53 7.38 18.86
C PHE A 524 23.16 6.80 19.22
N ALA A 525 22.31 6.62 18.20
CA ALA A 525 21.09 5.84 18.26
C ALA A 525 21.23 4.54 17.47
N LEU A 526 20.62 3.46 17.96
CA LEU A 526 20.59 2.16 17.29
C LEU A 526 19.18 1.89 16.76
N ASN A 527 19.07 1.56 15.48
CA ASN A 527 17.82 1.11 14.87
C ASN A 527 17.95 -0.37 14.52
N VAL A 528 17.18 -1.22 15.21
CA VAL A 528 17.11 -2.67 14.99
C VAL A 528 15.72 -3.07 14.48
N ALA A 529 15.01 -2.14 13.81
CA ALA A 529 13.61 -2.32 13.46
C ALA A 529 13.37 -3.49 12.49
N GLY A 530 12.46 -4.39 12.88
CA GLY A 530 12.11 -5.63 12.17
C GLY A 530 13.17 -6.73 12.21
N THR A 531 14.17 -6.62 13.08
CA THR A 531 15.21 -7.65 13.24
C THR A 531 14.76 -8.74 14.21
N PRO A 532 15.38 -9.94 14.19
CA PRO A 532 15.03 -11.03 15.12
C PRO A 532 15.57 -10.82 16.55
N VAL A 533 15.88 -9.58 16.95
CA VAL A 533 16.53 -9.28 18.25
C VAL A 533 15.77 -9.90 19.43
N SER A 534 16.50 -10.59 20.31
CA SER A 534 15.96 -11.26 21.50
C SER A 534 16.34 -10.52 22.79
N ALA A 535 15.86 -10.98 23.96
CA ALA A 535 16.29 -10.44 25.25
C ALA A 535 17.81 -10.50 25.48
N ASP A 536 18.51 -11.49 24.91
CA ASP A 536 19.97 -11.57 24.97
C ASP A 536 20.62 -10.49 24.11
N GLY A 537 20.07 -10.24 22.91
CA GLY A 537 20.45 -9.08 22.08
C GLY A 537 20.19 -7.74 22.78
N LEU A 538 19.02 -7.57 23.41
CA LEU A 538 18.69 -6.36 24.19
C LEU A 538 19.57 -6.20 25.43
N ARG A 539 20.07 -7.28 26.03
CA ARG A 539 21.08 -7.21 27.10
C ARG A 539 22.37 -6.61 26.58
N THR A 540 22.89 -7.09 25.45
CA THR A 540 24.08 -6.52 24.80
C THR A 540 23.87 -5.05 24.42
N VAL A 541 22.69 -4.69 23.89
CA VAL A 541 22.34 -3.30 23.57
C VAL A 541 22.30 -2.41 24.83
N SER A 542 21.78 -2.92 25.95
CA SER A 542 21.70 -2.18 27.23
C SER A 542 23.05 -1.83 27.84
N GLU A 543 24.13 -2.50 27.42
CA GLU A 543 25.51 -2.27 27.89
C GLU A 543 26.26 -1.22 27.05
N LEU A 544 25.66 -0.72 25.96
CA LEU A 544 26.25 0.29 25.07
C LEU A 544 26.21 1.68 25.70
N LYS A 545 27.31 2.08 26.36
CA LYS A 545 27.44 3.34 27.12
C LYS A 545 27.11 4.62 26.34
N GLN A 546 27.27 4.62 25.01
CA GLN A 546 26.98 5.78 24.15
C GLN A 546 25.60 5.74 23.47
N LEU A 547 24.79 4.72 23.77
CA LEU A 547 23.43 4.63 23.25
C LEU A 547 22.56 5.73 23.89
N ARG A 548 21.89 6.52 23.04
CA ARG A 548 20.91 7.54 23.44
C ARG A 548 19.53 7.33 22.83
N GLY A 549 19.44 6.58 21.73
CA GLY A 549 18.16 6.21 21.14
C GLY A 549 18.16 4.74 20.73
N LEU A 550 17.03 4.07 20.88
CA LEU A 550 16.82 2.69 20.43
C LEU A 550 15.49 2.62 19.67
N SER A 551 15.49 2.04 18.48
CA SER A 551 14.27 1.60 17.80
C SER A 551 14.25 0.08 17.72
N ILE A 552 13.27 -0.52 18.40
CA ILE A 552 12.86 -1.93 18.32
C ILE A 552 11.54 -2.08 17.56
N GLU A 553 11.17 -1.06 16.78
CA GLU A 553 10.01 -1.04 15.90
C GLU A 553 9.85 -2.39 15.17
N LEU A 554 8.69 -3.03 15.29
CA LEU A 554 8.33 -4.29 14.62
C LEU A 554 9.16 -5.52 14.97
N CYS A 555 9.87 -5.52 16.09
CA CYS A 555 10.50 -6.72 16.63
C CYS A 555 9.41 -7.61 17.28
N GLU A 556 8.53 -8.20 16.46
CA GLU A 556 7.30 -8.91 16.88
C GLU A 556 7.55 -10.15 17.76
N ALA A 557 8.81 -10.59 17.89
CA ALA A 557 9.22 -11.64 18.82
C ALA A 557 9.40 -11.16 20.27
N LEU A 558 9.53 -9.85 20.51
CA LEU A 558 9.72 -9.28 21.83
C LEU A 558 8.41 -9.23 22.62
N SER A 559 8.47 -9.75 23.86
CA SER A 559 7.44 -9.64 24.89
C SER A 559 7.80 -8.58 25.94
N ASP A 560 6.89 -8.35 26.88
CA ASP A 560 7.08 -7.43 28.01
C ASP A 560 8.33 -7.78 28.86
N GLU A 561 8.59 -9.05 29.16
CA GLU A 561 9.78 -9.46 29.95
C GLU A 561 11.10 -9.29 29.17
N ASP A 562 11.06 -9.31 27.83
CA ASP A 562 12.28 -9.15 27.01
C ASP A 562 12.84 -7.72 27.07
N LEU A 563 12.03 -6.73 27.47
CA LEU A 563 12.46 -5.35 27.74
C LEU A 563 13.28 -5.20 29.03
N LYS A 564 13.20 -6.16 29.95
CA LYS A 564 13.85 -6.12 31.28
C LYS A 564 15.33 -5.70 31.26
N PRO A 565 16.18 -6.10 30.29
CA PRO A 565 17.57 -5.64 30.24
C PRO A 565 17.70 -4.12 30.02
N LEU A 566 16.76 -3.48 29.31
CA LEU A 566 16.79 -2.04 29.04
C LEU A 566 16.71 -1.19 30.32
N SER A 567 16.24 -1.73 31.44
CA SER A 567 16.31 -1.08 32.76
C SER A 567 17.74 -0.67 33.17
N LYS A 568 18.77 -1.25 32.55
CA LYS A 568 20.19 -0.90 32.76
C LYS A 568 20.70 0.19 31.82
N ALA A 569 19.97 0.53 30.76
CA ALA A 569 20.37 1.52 29.75
C ALA A 569 20.11 2.95 30.25
N ALA A 570 20.73 3.34 31.37
CA ALA A 570 20.43 4.58 32.10
C ALA A 570 20.58 5.87 31.27
N GLU A 571 21.38 5.85 30.20
CA GLU A 571 21.58 6.97 29.27
C GLU A 571 20.57 7.00 28.10
N LEU A 572 19.65 6.04 28.02
CA LEU A 572 18.66 5.96 26.94
C LEU A 572 17.66 7.12 27.05
N ARG A 573 17.60 7.94 26.01
CA ARG A 573 16.71 9.10 25.89
C ARG A 573 15.50 8.83 24.99
N VAL A 574 15.61 7.94 24.01
CA VAL A 574 14.52 7.64 23.06
C VAL A 574 14.32 6.14 22.94
N LEU A 575 13.07 5.67 23.10
CA LEU A 575 12.67 4.31 22.73
C LEU A 575 11.52 4.36 21.73
N ILE A 576 11.74 3.78 20.54
CA ILE A 576 10.70 3.58 19.54
C ILE A 576 10.29 2.10 19.57
N ALA A 577 9.10 1.81 20.08
CA ALA A 577 8.57 0.46 20.27
C ALA A 577 7.38 0.13 19.36
N THR A 578 7.11 0.95 18.35
CA THR A 578 6.03 0.84 17.36
C THR A 578 5.79 -0.61 16.90
N GLY A 579 4.53 -1.06 16.91
CA GLY A 579 4.09 -2.35 16.37
C GLY A 579 4.68 -3.59 17.07
N THR A 580 5.07 -3.48 18.33
CA THR A 580 5.49 -4.61 19.18
C THR A 580 4.36 -5.10 20.09
N ALA A 581 4.59 -6.19 20.83
CA ALA A 581 3.62 -6.71 21.81
C ALA A 581 3.62 -5.95 23.17
N ILE A 582 4.38 -4.86 23.28
CA ILE A 582 4.67 -4.17 24.55
C ILE A 582 3.39 -3.56 25.17
N GLY A 583 3.23 -3.75 26.48
CA GLY A 583 2.13 -3.25 27.29
C GLY A 583 2.59 -2.83 28.68
N THR A 584 1.66 -2.87 29.65
CA THR A 584 1.89 -2.32 31.00
C THR A 584 3.05 -2.98 31.74
N ASP A 585 3.29 -4.28 31.56
CA ASP A 585 4.36 -4.97 32.27
C ASP A 585 5.75 -4.61 31.71
N GLY A 586 5.87 -4.47 30.39
CA GLY A 586 7.11 -4.04 29.73
C GLY A 586 7.50 -2.62 30.11
N LEU A 587 6.52 -1.72 30.21
CA LEU A 587 6.74 -0.34 30.65
C LEU A 587 7.28 -0.24 32.09
N LYS A 588 6.98 -1.20 32.99
CA LYS A 588 7.54 -1.21 34.35
C LYS A 588 9.06 -1.35 34.35
N HIS A 589 9.65 -1.94 33.31
CA HIS A 589 11.10 -2.02 33.16
C HIS A 589 11.74 -0.70 32.72
N LEU A 590 10.94 0.24 32.18
CA LEU A 590 11.41 1.55 31.70
C LEU A 590 11.24 2.67 32.74
N GLN A 591 10.41 2.47 33.77
CA GLN A 591 10.08 3.51 34.77
C GLN A 591 11.28 4.07 35.55
N GLY A 592 12.42 3.36 35.56
CA GLY A 592 13.67 3.81 36.19
C GLY A 592 14.60 4.63 35.28
N LEU A 593 14.24 4.80 34.00
CA LEU A 593 15.09 5.49 33.01
C LEU A 593 14.85 7.01 33.05
N SER A 594 15.45 7.68 34.03
CA SER A 594 15.27 9.13 34.27
C SER A 594 15.73 10.05 33.12
N ASN A 595 16.43 9.52 32.12
CA ASN A 595 16.81 10.25 30.91
C ASN A 595 15.83 10.06 29.74
N LEU A 596 14.84 9.16 29.85
CA LEU A 596 13.93 8.80 28.77
C LEU A 596 12.99 9.96 28.44
N SER A 597 13.31 10.68 27.36
CA SER A 597 12.66 11.90 26.91
C SER A 597 11.64 11.67 25.77
N ALA A 598 11.71 10.56 25.03
CA ALA A 598 10.68 10.18 24.08
C ALA A 598 10.37 8.67 24.08
N LEU A 599 9.08 8.36 23.93
CA LEU A 599 8.58 7.00 23.86
C LEU A 599 7.51 6.86 22.76
N ASP A 600 7.71 5.89 21.87
CA ASP A 600 6.74 5.52 20.84
C ASP A 600 6.05 4.19 21.17
N LEU A 601 4.72 4.21 21.27
CA LEU A 601 3.85 3.05 21.45
C LEU A 601 2.83 2.90 20.31
N GLU A 602 3.10 3.46 19.12
CA GLU A 602 2.22 3.36 17.95
C GLU A 602 1.88 1.89 17.65
N VAL A 603 0.59 1.55 17.67
CA VAL A 603 0.09 0.20 17.35
C VAL A 603 0.75 -0.91 18.20
N CYS A 604 1.17 -0.59 19.43
CA CYS A 604 1.49 -1.61 20.42
C CYS A 604 0.18 -2.24 20.92
N ASP A 605 -0.15 -3.46 20.48
CA ASP A 605 -1.46 -4.12 20.65
C ASP A 605 -1.93 -4.19 22.12
N ASN A 606 -0.99 -4.22 23.07
CA ASN A 606 -1.27 -4.31 24.50
C ASN A 606 -1.33 -2.97 25.24
N ALA A 607 -0.95 -1.87 24.61
CA ALA A 607 -0.95 -0.54 25.22
C ALA A 607 -2.35 0.10 25.24
N SER A 608 -2.81 0.50 26.43
CA SER A 608 -4.10 1.16 26.72
C SER A 608 -4.06 1.87 28.08
N ASP A 609 -5.21 2.32 28.62
CA ASP A 609 -5.34 3.11 29.87
C ASP A 609 -4.62 2.55 31.11
N GLU A 610 -4.35 1.23 31.14
CA GLU A 610 -3.57 0.56 32.19
C GLU A 610 -2.07 0.90 32.13
N CYS A 611 -1.55 1.32 30.97
CA CYS A 611 -0.18 1.79 30.80
C CYS A 611 0.03 3.17 31.41
N CYS A 612 -1.01 4.01 31.45
CA CYS A 612 -0.89 5.41 31.86
C CYS A 612 -0.41 5.60 33.31
N ASP A 613 -0.71 4.67 34.22
CA ASP A 613 -0.22 4.71 35.60
C ASP A 613 1.31 4.52 35.70
N ILE A 614 1.91 3.83 34.73
CA ILE A 614 3.37 3.65 34.62
C ILE A 614 3.99 4.79 33.82
N LEU A 615 3.37 5.20 32.70
CA LEU A 615 3.83 6.34 31.88
C LEU A 615 3.92 7.64 32.71
N ASN A 616 2.96 7.87 33.61
CA ASN A 616 2.94 9.01 34.54
C ASN A 616 4.09 9.00 35.58
N GLN A 617 4.90 7.94 35.66
CA GLN A 617 6.10 7.87 36.51
C GLN A 617 7.38 8.26 35.74
N ILE A 618 7.30 8.41 34.41
CA ILE A 618 8.42 8.79 33.53
C ILE A 618 8.34 10.31 33.26
N ASP A 619 8.54 11.12 34.30
CA ASP A 619 8.35 12.59 34.27
C ASP A 619 9.35 13.35 33.37
N SER A 620 10.39 12.66 32.92
CA SER A 620 11.36 13.08 31.90
C SER A 620 10.77 13.16 30.49
N LEU A 621 9.61 12.56 30.22
CA LEU A 621 9.01 12.51 28.89
C LEU A 621 8.67 13.92 28.33
N ARG A 622 9.21 14.17 27.14
CA ARG A 622 8.99 15.34 26.28
C ARG A 622 8.21 14.97 25.02
N ALA A 623 8.24 13.72 24.57
CA ALA A 623 7.40 13.24 23.48
C ALA A 623 6.78 11.87 23.79
N LEU A 624 5.49 11.71 23.48
CA LEU A 624 4.76 10.48 23.69
C LEU A 624 3.83 10.20 22.50
N VAL A 625 4.06 9.09 21.80
CA VAL A 625 3.18 8.61 20.72
C VAL A 625 2.32 7.47 21.26
N LEU A 626 1.01 7.70 21.34
CA LEU A 626 0.00 6.71 21.77
C LEU A 626 -0.90 6.26 20.62
N LYS A 627 -0.50 6.53 19.38
CA LYS A 627 -1.25 6.32 18.14
C LYS A 627 -1.76 4.90 17.96
N LYS A 628 -3.00 4.79 17.48
CA LYS A 628 -3.68 3.52 17.25
C LYS A 628 -4.18 3.39 15.81
N THR A 629 -4.60 2.20 15.45
CA THR A 629 -5.50 1.99 14.32
C THR A 629 -6.95 2.04 14.79
N ALA A 630 -7.87 2.50 13.93
CA ALA A 630 -9.30 2.59 14.24
C ALA A 630 -10.00 1.23 14.48
N PHE A 631 -9.26 0.11 14.41
CA PHE A 631 -9.78 -1.25 14.63
C PHE A 631 -9.22 -1.93 15.89
N GLU A 632 -8.30 -1.29 16.62
CA GLU A 632 -7.79 -1.84 17.87
C GLU A 632 -8.86 -1.84 18.96
N LYS A 633 -8.93 -2.94 19.70
CA LYS A 633 -9.88 -3.10 20.83
C LYS A 633 -9.42 -2.32 22.05
N LYS A 634 -8.12 -2.39 22.34
CA LYS A 634 -7.44 -1.64 23.39
C LYS A 634 -6.98 -0.31 22.82
N ARG A 635 -7.51 0.79 23.37
CA ARG A 635 -7.21 2.17 22.98
C ARG A 635 -7.19 3.03 24.23
N PHE A 636 -6.49 4.15 24.17
CA PHE A 636 -6.49 5.14 25.23
C PHE A 636 -7.80 5.93 25.25
N SER A 637 -8.29 6.29 26.43
CA SER A 637 -9.53 7.06 26.66
C SER A 637 -9.27 8.34 27.45
N SER A 638 -10.30 9.19 27.62
CA SER A 638 -10.24 10.35 28.55
C SER A 638 -9.67 9.97 29.92
N ALA A 639 -10.10 8.83 30.49
CA ALA A 639 -9.68 8.37 31.81
C ALA A 639 -8.20 7.91 31.83
N GLY A 640 -7.71 7.33 30.74
CA GLY A 640 -6.28 7.03 30.57
C GLY A 640 -5.44 8.30 30.49
N ILE A 641 -5.85 9.27 29.68
CA ILE A 641 -5.09 10.53 29.51
C ILE A 641 -5.12 11.38 30.79
N GLN A 642 -6.22 11.36 31.55
CA GLN A 642 -6.31 12.02 32.86
C GLN A 642 -5.20 11.59 33.84
N LYS A 643 -4.79 10.31 33.79
CA LYS A 643 -3.72 9.78 34.65
C LYS A 643 -2.34 10.35 34.35
N LEU A 644 -2.10 10.91 33.16
CA LEU A 644 -0.78 11.40 32.72
C LEU A 644 -0.41 12.80 33.27
N ALA A 645 -1.19 13.36 34.20
CA ALA A 645 -1.09 14.74 34.66
C ALA A 645 0.24 15.16 35.32
N SER A 646 1.17 14.24 35.60
CA SER A 646 2.52 14.57 36.06
C SER A 646 3.45 15.05 34.94
N LEU A 647 3.17 14.70 33.67
CA LEU A 647 4.07 14.84 32.52
C LEU A 647 4.19 16.29 32.01
N ARG A 648 4.55 17.21 32.90
CA ARG A 648 4.65 18.67 32.66
C ARG A 648 5.75 19.07 31.67
N ASN A 649 6.59 18.12 31.27
CA ASN A 649 7.64 18.30 30.28
C ASN A 649 7.20 17.99 28.84
N LEU A 650 5.97 17.49 28.64
CA LEU A 650 5.49 17.04 27.34
C LEU A 650 5.36 18.20 26.33
N GLU A 651 6.10 18.07 25.23
CA GLU A 651 6.14 18.95 24.07
C GLU A 651 5.41 18.35 22.86
N TYR A 652 5.28 17.02 22.79
CA TYR A 652 4.64 16.30 21.68
C TYR A 652 3.72 15.19 22.21
N LEU A 653 2.47 15.15 21.75
CA LEU A 653 1.50 14.12 22.08
C LEU A 653 0.68 13.70 20.85
N ASP A 654 0.79 12.44 20.44
CA ASP A 654 -0.03 11.84 19.38
C ASP A 654 -1.08 10.91 19.99
N LEU A 655 -2.37 11.25 19.80
CA LEU A 655 -3.53 10.48 20.26
C LEU A 655 -4.35 9.89 19.09
N TYR A 656 -3.80 9.82 17.88
CA TYR A 656 -4.50 9.38 16.67
C TYR A 656 -5.31 8.08 16.85
N ALA A 657 -6.57 8.11 16.40
CA ALA A 657 -7.58 7.02 16.42
C ALA A 657 -7.94 6.40 17.79
N ASN A 658 -7.52 7.02 18.89
CA ASN A 658 -7.90 6.62 20.24
C ASN A 658 -9.35 6.97 20.61
N ALA A 659 -9.83 6.49 21.76
CA ALA A 659 -11.16 6.77 22.29
C ALA A 659 -11.24 8.16 22.98
N ILE A 660 -10.79 9.17 22.26
CA ILE A 660 -10.63 10.56 22.73
C ILE A 660 -11.84 11.40 22.33
N SER A 661 -12.28 12.26 23.24
CA SER A 661 -13.45 13.13 23.07
C SER A 661 -13.18 14.55 23.58
N ASP A 662 -14.18 15.44 23.49
CA ASP A 662 -14.09 16.80 24.03
C ASP A 662 -13.71 16.85 25.52
N GLU A 663 -14.07 15.84 26.31
CA GLU A 663 -13.69 15.71 27.73
C GLU A 663 -12.18 15.60 27.90
N THR A 664 -11.49 14.83 27.03
CA THR A 664 -10.05 14.60 27.13
C THR A 664 -9.25 15.90 27.11
N LEU A 665 -9.73 16.92 26.38
CA LEU A 665 -9.03 18.20 26.25
C LEU A 665 -9.03 19.01 27.56
N ASP A 666 -9.91 18.72 28.53
CA ASP A 666 -9.78 19.27 29.89
C ASP A 666 -8.57 18.70 30.65
N HIS A 667 -8.19 17.46 30.32
CA HIS A 667 -7.09 16.73 30.96
C HIS A 667 -5.72 17.03 30.34
N LEU A 668 -5.65 17.78 29.24
CA LEU A 668 -4.38 18.20 28.63
C LEU A 668 -3.76 19.43 29.33
N LYS A 669 -4.53 20.18 30.12
CA LYS A 669 -4.09 21.41 30.82
C LYS A 669 -2.80 21.26 31.66
N PRO A 670 -2.46 20.09 32.23
CA PRO A 670 -1.18 19.86 32.90
C PRO A 670 0.06 19.84 31.98
N PHE A 671 -0.09 20.01 30.65
CA PHE A 671 1.01 19.98 29.66
C PHE A 671 1.32 21.39 29.11
N PRO A 672 1.89 22.32 29.91
CA PRO A 672 2.09 23.71 29.50
C PRO A 672 3.13 23.90 28.39
N LYS A 673 3.94 22.88 28.09
CA LYS A 673 4.99 22.90 27.06
C LYS A 673 4.53 22.31 25.72
N LEU A 674 3.27 21.89 25.60
CA LEU A 674 2.78 21.12 24.45
C LEU A 674 2.81 21.94 23.15
N LYS A 675 3.72 21.58 22.25
CA LYS A 675 3.91 22.20 20.93
C LYS A 675 3.20 21.44 19.82
N HIS A 676 3.09 20.12 19.92
CA HIS A 676 2.50 19.27 18.88
C HIS A 676 1.41 18.38 19.48
N LEU A 677 0.23 18.38 18.85
CA LEU A 677 -0.92 17.59 19.26
C LEU A 677 -1.63 16.98 18.03
N ASP A 678 -1.72 15.65 17.98
CA ASP A 678 -2.54 14.94 17.00
C ASP A 678 -3.82 14.38 17.67
N LEU A 679 -4.98 14.80 17.15
CA LEU A 679 -6.32 14.39 17.56
C LEU A 679 -7.10 13.76 16.38
N SER A 680 -6.41 13.30 15.34
CA SER A 680 -7.00 12.71 14.14
C SER A 680 -7.75 11.40 14.43
N LEU A 681 -8.82 11.14 13.68
CA LEU A 681 -9.71 9.99 13.85
C LEU A 681 -10.29 9.79 15.28
N THR A 682 -10.36 10.87 16.08
CA THR A 682 -11.01 10.89 17.41
C THR A 682 -12.47 11.36 17.32
N THR A 683 -13.17 11.58 18.44
CA THR A 683 -14.54 12.12 18.48
C THR A 683 -14.63 13.58 18.96
N VAL A 684 -13.51 14.32 18.88
CA VAL A 684 -13.44 15.76 19.22
C VAL A 684 -14.34 16.59 18.29
N THR A 685 -14.97 17.63 18.83
CA THR A 685 -15.85 18.58 18.14
C THR A 685 -15.42 20.02 18.36
N ASP A 686 -16.14 20.98 17.77
CA ASP A 686 -15.96 22.41 18.02
C ASP A 686 -15.88 22.76 19.52
N LYS A 687 -16.64 22.06 20.39
CA LYS A 687 -16.64 22.27 21.85
C LYS A 687 -15.34 21.85 22.53
N GLY A 688 -14.66 20.84 22.00
CA GLY A 688 -13.34 20.44 22.49
C GLY A 688 -12.31 21.51 22.20
N LEU A 689 -12.36 22.11 21.00
CA LEU A 689 -11.39 23.14 20.58
C LEU A 689 -11.44 24.42 21.44
N GLU A 690 -12.57 24.75 22.05
CA GLU A 690 -12.67 25.82 23.06
C GLU A 690 -11.70 25.64 24.24
N LYS A 691 -11.33 24.39 24.55
CA LYS A 691 -10.42 24.04 25.64
C LYS A 691 -8.94 24.13 25.27
N LEU A 692 -8.62 24.39 24.00
CA LEU A 692 -7.23 24.57 23.52
C LEU A 692 -6.70 26.00 23.67
N GLU A 693 -7.54 26.96 24.07
CA GLU A 693 -7.13 28.35 24.32
C GLU A 693 -5.93 28.51 25.27
N PRO A 694 -5.75 27.72 26.36
CA PRO A 694 -4.63 27.89 27.28
C PRO A 694 -3.24 27.43 26.75
N PHE A 695 -3.16 26.80 25.58
CA PHE A 695 -1.90 26.25 25.07
C PHE A 695 -1.14 27.27 24.21
N GLU A 696 -0.59 28.29 24.87
CA GLU A 696 0.25 29.35 24.26
C GLU A 696 1.56 28.83 23.63
N THR A 697 1.88 27.54 23.80
CA THR A 697 3.04 26.88 23.20
C THR A 697 2.71 26.01 21.98
N LEU A 698 1.43 25.79 21.66
CA LEU A 698 0.98 24.88 20.60
C LEU A 698 1.31 25.41 19.19
N GLN A 699 2.26 24.76 18.51
CA GLN A 699 2.76 25.10 17.18
C GLN A 699 2.18 24.22 16.07
N SER A 700 1.73 23.01 16.38
CA SER A 700 1.16 22.06 15.42
C SER A 700 -0.09 21.38 15.98
N LEU A 701 -1.18 21.40 15.20
CA LEU A 701 -2.43 20.72 15.52
C LEU A 701 -2.95 19.93 14.31
N THR A 702 -3.15 18.63 14.50
CA THR A 702 -3.67 17.72 13.47
C THR A 702 -5.05 17.19 13.85
N LEU A 703 -6.04 17.43 12.99
CA LEU A 703 -7.45 17.10 13.17
C LEU A 703 -8.02 16.41 11.91
N LEU A 704 -7.38 15.32 11.47
CA LEU A 704 -7.81 14.61 10.27
C LEU A 704 -9.08 13.79 10.51
N TYR A 705 -10.09 14.06 9.68
CA TYR A 705 -11.30 13.27 9.49
C TYR A 705 -11.19 12.46 8.19
N SER A 706 -11.71 11.23 8.18
CA SER A 706 -11.77 10.36 6.99
C SER A 706 -13.16 9.75 6.84
N GLU A 707 -13.78 9.90 5.67
CA GLU A 707 -15.09 9.30 5.41
C GLU A 707 -15.02 7.76 5.45
N GLY A 708 -15.96 7.16 6.19
CA GLY A 708 -15.93 5.74 6.56
C GLY A 708 -15.28 5.45 7.92
N PHE A 709 -14.67 6.46 8.55
CA PHE A 709 -14.18 6.42 9.93
C PHE A 709 -14.88 7.46 10.80
N ALA A 710 -14.73 7.31 12.12
CA ALA A 710 -14.92 8.44 13.04
C ALA A 710 -13.72 9.40 12.89
N GLY A 711 -13.95 10.68 13.14
CA GLY A 711 -12.91 11.69 13.19
C GLY A 711 -13.46 13.03 13.69
N PRO A 712 -12.59 14.02 13.92
CA PRO A 712 -12.98 15.30 14.49
C PRO A 712 -14.08 15.98 13.68
N THR A 713 -15.19 16.30 14.33
CA THR A 713 -16.32 17.00 13.69
C THR A 713 -16.19 18.50 13.92
N ILE A 714 -15.30 19.10 13.13
CA ILE A 714 -14.99 20.54 13.19
C ILE A 714 -15.78 21.30 12.13
N THR A 715 -16.28 22.48 12.48
CA THR A 715 -16.99 23.41 11.60
C THR A 715 -16.38 24.82 11.67
N ASN A 716 -16.99 25.80 11.00
CA ASN A 716 -16.61 27.21 11.14
C ASN A 716 -16.67 27.73 12.59
N ALA A 717 -17.41 27.08 13.49
CA ALA A 717 -17.48 27.48 14.90
C ALA A 717 -16.17 27.17 15.64
N GLY A 718 -15.62 25.96 15.49
CA GLY A 718 -14.36 25.54 16.11
C GLY A 718 -13.12 26.28 15.63
N LEU A 719 -13.20 26.99 14.49
CA LEU A 719 -12.13 27.87 14.05
C LEU A 719 -11.95 29.12 14.93
N LYS A 720 -12.99 29.55 15.65
CA LYS A 720 -12.93 30.75 16.52
C LYS A 720 -11.96 30.60 17.70
N PRO A 721 -11.95 29.51 18.49
CA PRO A 721 -10.92 29.31 19.51
C PRO A 721 -9.55 29.06 18.87
N LEU A 722 -9.45 28.30 17.77
CA LEU A 722 -8.16 28.08 17.09
C LEU A 722 -7.50 29.38 16.63
N ALA A 723 -8.27 30.36 16.17
CA ALA A 723 -7.76 31.69 15.77
C ALA A 723 -7.05 32.46 16.90
N ARG A 724 -7.22 32.08 18.17
CA ARG A 724 -6.51 32.67 19.32
C ARG A 724 -5.10 32.08 19.51
N ILE A 725 -4.84 30.89 18.97
CA ILE A 725 -3.59 30.14 19.09
C ILE A 725 -2.58 30.66 18.05
N GLN A 726 -2.14 31.91 18.23
CA GLN A 726 -1.41 32.69 17.23
C GLN A 726 -0.04 32.10 16.85
N GLN A 727 0.54 31.25 17.69
CA GLN A 727 1.82 30.57 17.43
C GLN A 727 1.70 29.27 16.63
N LEU A 728 0.51 28.90 16.14
CA LEU A 728 0.35 27.78 15.21
C LEU A 728 1.16 28.03 13.92
N GLU A 729 2.11 27.13 13.66
CA GLU A 729 2.87 27.04 12.42
C GLU A 729 2.27 25.98 11.47
N GLN A 730 1.58 24.99 12.01
CA GLN A 730 1.00 23.89 11.25
C GLN A 730 -0.43 23.60 11.70
N LEU A 731 -1.35 23.50 10.75
CA LEU A 731 -2.75 23.15 11.03
C LEU A 731 -3.30 22.22 9.96
N ASN A 732 -3.71 21.02 10.36
CA ASN A 732 -4.35 20.05 9.49
C ASN A 732 -5.82 19.86 9.89
N LEU A 733 -6.72 20.14 8.96
CA LEU A 733 -8.18 20.12 9.09
C LEU A 733 -8.81 19.27 7.97
N VAL A 734 -8.12 18.19 7.54
CA VAL A 734 -8.61 17.27 6.50
C VAL A 734 -10.02 16.79 6.85
N GLY A 735 -10.96 16.93 5.91
CA GLY A 735 -12.36 16.49 6.05
C GLY A 735 -13.23 17.35 6.97
N ALA A 736 -12.73 18.46 7.53
CA ALA A 736 -13.52 19.36 8.37
C ALA A 736 -14.65 20.06 7.57
N LYS A 737 -15.79 20.32 8.23
CA LYS A 737 -17.00 20.92 7.62
C LYS A 737 -16.91 22.45 7.56
N ILE A 738 -15.75 22.95 7.14
CA ILE A 738 -15.42 24.38 7.01
C ILE A 738 -15.87 24.90 5.65
N THR A 739 -16.40 26.12 5.61
CA THR A 739 -16.80 26.83 4.38
C THR A 739 -16.13 28.20 4.32
N ASP A 740 -16.41 28.99 3.28
CA ASP A 740 -15.87 30.35 3.11
C ASP A 740 -16.16 31.32 4.27
N ALA A 741 -17.17 31.03 5.11
CA ALA A 741 -17.48 31.79 6.32
C ALA A 741 -16.48 31.52 7.47
N GLY A 742 -15.66 30.47 7.40
CA GLY A 742 -14.59 30.17 8.34
C GLY A 742 -13.27 30.87 8.03
N ILE A 743 -13.10 31.38 6.80
CA ILE A 743 -11.81 31.87 6.25
C ILE A 743 -11.17 32.95 7.12
N ASP A 744 -11.94 33.90 7.63
CA ASP A 744 -11.35 35.06 8.31
C ASP A 744 -10.69 34.67 9.65
N ASN A 745 -11.11 33.55 10.27
CA ASN A 745 -10.42 32.92 11.42
C ASN A 745 -9.11 32.22 11.04
N LEU A 746 -9.03 31.62 9.84
CA LEU A 746 -7.79 31.00 9.35
C LEU A 746 -6.79 32.08 8.94
N LYS A 747 -7.25 33.16 8.30
CA LYS A 747 -6.42 34.30 7.88
C LYS A 747 -5.74 35.05 9.03
N SER A 748 -6.27 34.98 10.24
CA SER A 748 -5.66 35.62 11.41
C SER A 748 -4.48 34.84 11.99
N LEU A 749 -4.26 33.58 11.60
CA LEU A 749 -3.12 32.77 12.05
C LEU A 749 -1.87 33.07 11.21
N LYS A 750 -1.22 34.20 11.51
CA LYS A 750 -0.12 34.73 10.67
C LYS A 750 1.17 33.95 10.68
N ASN A 751 1.36 33.04 11.65
CA ASN A 751 2.56 32.19 11.73
C ASN A 751 2.43 30.85 10.99
N LEU A 752 1.27 30.56 10.36
CA LEU A 752 1.07 29.31 9.62
C LEU A 752 2.05 29.19 8.44
N LYS A 753 2.88 28.14 8.49
CA LYS A 753 3.77 27.69 7.42
C LYS A 753 3.16 26.55 6.62
N ARG A 754 2.28 25.74 7.23
CA ARG A 754 1.52 24.67 6.56
C ARG A 754 0.05 24.66 6.99
N LEU A 755 -0.86 24.58 6.03
CA LEU A 755 -2.31 24.53 6.24
C LEU A 755 -2.95 23.48 5.33
N THR A 756 -3.43 22.36 5.90
CA THR A 756 -4.07 21.28 5.13
C THR A 756 -5.59 21.32 5.30
N LEU A 757 -6.31 21.48 4.20
CA LEU A 757 -7.75 21.70 4.09
C LEU A 757 -8.42 20.76 3.05
N VAL A 758 -7.75 19.67 2.70
CA VAL A 758 -8.25 18.59 1.84
C VAL A 758 -9.63 18.12 2.31
N GLY A 759 -10.60 17.99 1.41
CA GLY A 759 -11.95 17.53 1.75
C GLY A 759 -12.82 18.52 2.55
N THR A 760 -12.38 19.78 2.72
CA THR A 760 -13.24 20.85 3.26
C THR A 760 -14.22 21.38 2.20
N ARG A 761 -15.11 22.31 2.58
CA ARG A 761 -16.12 22.93 1.70
C ARG A 761 -15.79 24.40 1.39
N ILE A 762 -14.51 24.75 1.37
CA ILE A 762 -14.02 26.08 0.96
C ILE A 762 -14.04 26.15 -0.58
N SER A 763 -14.53 27.27 -1.12
CA SER A 763 -14.62 27.51 -2.56
C SER A 763 -13.26 27.91 -3.17
N LYS A 764 -13.15 27.92 -4.50
CA LYS A 764 -11.94 28.40 -5.19
C LYS A 764 -11.62 29.87 -4.88
N ASP A 765 -12.64 30.72 -4.71
CA ASP A 765 -12.46 32.12 -4.33
C ASP A 765 -12.04 32.23 -2.86
N GLY A 766 -12.56 31.33 -2.01
CA GLY A 766 -12.14 31.18 -0.63
C GLY A 766 -10.68 30.75 -0.48
N VAL A 767 -10.23 29.80 -1.31
CA VAL A 767 -8.83 29.38 -1.44
C VAL A 767 -7.94 30.56 -1.84
N LYS A 768 -8.30 31.28 -2.90
CA LYS A 768 -7.54 32.44 -3.36
C LYS A 768 -7.42 33.49 -2.25
N ARG A 769 -8.54 33.79 -1.57
CA ARG A 769 -8.55 34.67 -0.39
C ARG A 769 -7.54 34.22 0.67
N LEU A 770 -7.41 32.93 0.97
CA LEU A 770 -6.43 32.42 1.94
C LEU A 770 -4.99 32.60 1.45
N GLN A 771 -4.69 32.20 0.20
CA GLN A 771 -3.37 32.34 -0.42
C GLN A 771 -2.89 33.80 -0.45
N ASP A 772 -3.77 34.74 -0.84
CA ASP A 772 -3.48 36.18 -0.85
C ASP A 772 -3.10 36.73 0.55
N ALA A 773 -3.57 36.07 1.62
CA ALA A 773 -3.49 36.55 3.01
C ALA A 773 -2.47 35.80 3.90
N LEU A 774 -1.95 34.67 3.43
CA LEU A 774 -0.98 33.78 4.08
C LEU A 774 0.09 33.38 3.05
N GLN A 775 0.82 34.37 2.53
CA GLN A 775 1.67 34.23 1.34
C GLN A 775 2.87 33.29 1.55
N ASP A 776 3.36 33.18 2.78
CA ASP A 776 4.44 32.27 3.20
C ASP A 776 3.93 30.90 3.68
N CYS A 777 2.63 30.61 3.52
CA CYS A 777 2.00 29.36 3.95
C CYS A 777 1.81 28.39 2.79
N GLU A 778 2.30 27.16 2.94
CA GLU A 778 1.95 26.05 2.06
C GLU A 778 0.53 25.57 2.37
N ILE A 779 -0.42 25.93 1.50
CA ILE A 779 -1.84 25.56 1.66
C ILE A 779 -2.19 24.37 0.76
N SER A 780 -2.36 23.18 1.37
CA SER A 780 -2.82 21.96 0.70
C SER A 780 -4.35 21.84 0.81
N LEU A 781 -5.04 21.56 -0.30
CA LEU A 781 -6.47 21.83 -0.44
C LEU A 781 -7.28 20.78 -1.21
N GLN A 782 -6.61 19.79 -1.80
CA GLN A 782 -7.22 18.88 -2.78
C GLN A 782 -7.00 17.43 -2.37
#